data_AF-A0A1T4VTY1-F1
#
_entry.id   AF-A0A1T4VTY1-F1
#
_cell.length_a   1.000
_cell.length_b   1.000
_cell.length_c   1.000
_cell.angle_alpha   90.00
_cell.angle_beta   90.00
_cell.angle_gamma   90.00
#
_symmetry.space_group_name_H-M   'P 1'
#
loop_
_entity.id
_entity.type
_entity.pdbx_description
1 polymer ?
#
loop_
_entity_poly.entity_id
_entity_poly.type
_entity_poly.pdbx_seq_one_letter_code
_entity_poly.pdbx_strand_id
1 'polypeptide(L)'
;MFTKILIANRGEIACRVARTARRLGIKTVAVYSTADAQAQHVKVCDEAYWIGEAPAADSYLRGEKILAIAKLSGAQAIHPGYGFLSENAGFAEACEQAGVVFIGPPTQAMLAMGLKSESKRLMTEAKVPLVPGYHGADQSVELLREQSQAIGYPQLIKASAGGGGKGMRVVKNFAEFDAALASAKREALASFGNDSVLIERYLQQPRHVELQVFADTLGNVVHVFERDCSIQRRHQKVLEEAPAPGMTPELRQAMGQAAINAAQAIGYVGAGTVEFLLDQSGEFFFMEMNTRLQVEHPVSEMISGLDLVEWQLRVANGEPLPLTQEQLEIKGHAFEVRVYAEMPERDFLPATGRLTYLHAPTETDYVRIDTGVRQGDEVSMFYDPMIAKLIVWGADRHQALKRLQAALGDYYISGVKTNLAFLSTLVSLPDFAAAHLDTGFIEQHLEALFPPASSPPNEVLAAACLAELVTRQERLTQTQAQSIDPYSPWAIADAWRMNQEGVDHFEFQLGEVLYPIQGYYRADAYYLQTPEAEQRLSGERLTEHEWLVSLGKKTFRATVLANRTVLWEGKAWELRLHDPVHEVDEQGVQGGNLTAPMPGAVIAVHVKLGDQVAAGEALMIVVAMKMEHTITAPHAGQVKEIYFQVGDQVKEGEVLLSLESSHESA
;
A
#
# COMPACT_ATOMS: atom_id res chain seq x y z
N MET A 1 14.17 -6.81 -31.40
CA MET A 1 13.13 -6.41 -30.45
C MET A 1 11.97 -7.39 -30.56
N PHE A 2 11.37 -7.76 -29.42
CA PHE A 2 10.22 -8.68 -29.41
C PHE A 2 9.02 -8.10 -30.17
N THR A 3 8.21 -8.97 -30.74
CA THR A 3 6.95 -8.61 -31.41
C THR A 3 5.73 -8.85 -30.53
N LYS A 4 5.82 -9.83 -29.60
CA LYS A 4 4.77 -10.15 -28.64
C LYS A 4 5.37 -10.67 -27.34
N ILE A 5 4.89 -10.17 -26.20
CA ILE A 5 5.26 -10.63 -24.86
C ILE A 5 4.03 -10.99 -24.04
N LEU A 6 4.21 -11.91 -23.08
CA LEU A 6 3.23 -12.20 -22.04
C LEU A 6 3.65 -11.51 -20.74
N ILE A 7 2.69 -10.93 -20.04
CA ILE A 7 2.91 -10.30 -18.74
C ILE A 7 2.36 -11.25 -17.68
N ALA A 8 3.24 -11.91 -16.92
CA ALA A 8 2.90 -12.90 -15.91
C ALA A 8 2.60 -12.25 -14.56
N ASN A 9 1.74 -11.22 -14.57
CA ASN A 9 1.37 -10.44 -13.39
C ASN A 9 0.00 -9.77 -13.58
N ARG A 10 -0.45 -9.02 -12.57
CA ARG A 10 -1.73 -8.32 -12.53
C ARG A 10 -1.58 -6.87 -12.06
N GLY A 11 -2.70 -6.16 -11.94
CA GLY A 11 -2.75 -4.87 -11.27
C GLY A 11 -1.93 -3.78 -11.98
N GLU A 12 -1.37 -2.85 -11.18
CA GLU A 12 -0.67 -1.68 -11.72
C GLU A 12 0.55 -2.09 -12.56
N ILE A 13 1.34 -3.07 -12.10
CA ILE A 13 2.59 -3.44 -12.77
C ILE A 13 2.33 -4.05 -14.15
N ALA A 14 1.24 -4.81 -14.30
CA ALA A 14 0.87 -5.32 -15.62
C ALA A 14 0.48 -4.18 -16.57
N CYS A 15 -0.23 -3.16 -16.07
CA CYS A 15 -0.54 -1.95 -16.85
C CYS A 15 0.72 -1.15 -17.19
N ARG A 16 1.65 -0.99 -16.23
CA ARG A 16 2.94 -0.32 -16.38
C ARG A 16 3.79 -0.96 -17.47
N VAL A 17 3.90 -2.29 -17.48
CA VAL A 17 4.66 -3.02 -18.52
C VAL A 17 3.96 -2.92 -19.86
N ALA A 18 2.63 -3.07 -19.90
CA ALA A 18 1.85 -2.97 -21.13
C ALA A 18 1.96 -1.59 -21.78
N ARG A 19 2.01 -0.52 -20.98
CA ARG A 19 2.20 0.87 -21.45
C ARG A 19 3.51 1.02 -22.22
N THR A 20 4.62 0.53 -21.68
CA THR A 20 5.93 0.57 -22.35
C THR A 20 5.97 -0.32 -23.58
N ALA A 21 5.48 -1.57 -23.47
CA ALA A 21 5.44 -2.48 -24.60
C ALA A 21 4.66 -1.89 -25.79
N ARG A 22 3.49 -1.29 -25.53
CA ARG A 22 2.69 -0.60 -26.55
C ARG A 22 3.44 0.58 -27.18
N ARG A 23 4.11 1.43 -26.39
CA ARG A 23 4.92 2.55 -26.89
C ARG A 23 6.01 2.07 -27.85
N LEU A 24 6.56 0.87 -27.61
CA LEU A 24 7.60 0.24 -28.42
C LEU A 24 7.04 -0.60 -29.60
N GLY A 25 5.71 -0.65 -29.77
CA GLY A 25 5.06 -1.43 -30.84
C GLY A 25 5.04 -2.94 -30.59
N ILE A 26 5.20 -3.39 -29.34
CA ILE A 26 5.21 -4.80 -28.94
C ILE A 26 3.80 -5.18 -28.48
N LYS A 27 3.25 -6.27 -29.03
CA LYS A 27 1.94 -6.79 -28.61
C LYS A 27 1.99 -7.39 -27.22
N THR A 28 0.93 -7.24 -26.44
CA THR A 28 0.88 -7.73 -25.06
C THR A 28 -0.21 -8.75 -24.81
N VAL A 29 0.15 -9.77 -24.03
CA VAL A 29 -0.75 -10.82 -23.56
C VAL A 29 -0.85 -10.73 -22.04
N ALA A 30 -2.04 -10.45 -21.52
CA ALA A 30 -2.35 -10.54 -20.10
C ALA A 30 -2.76 -11.97 -19.71
N VAL A 31 -2.56 -12.30 -18.43
CA VAL A 31 -3.20 -13.44 -17.78
C VAL A 31 -4.07 -12.95 -16.63
N TYR A 32 -5.16 -13.67 -16.34
CA TYR A 32 -6.08 -13.29 -15.27
C TYR A 32 -6.71 -14.49 -14.55
N SER A 33 -7.04 -14.30 -13.28
CA SER A 33 -7.85 -15.22 -12.48
C SER A 33 -9.35 -14.92 -12.63
N THR A 34 -10.22 -15.78 -12.10
CA THR A 34 -11.67 -15.51 -12.03
C THR A 34 -12.00 -14.15 -11.39
N ALA A 35 -11.28 -13.73 -10.34
CA ALA A 35 -11.50 -12.44 -9.68
C ALA A 35 -11.05 -11.23 -10.51
N ASP A 36 -10.06 -11.42 -11.40
CA ASP A 36 -9.50 -10.34 -12.22
C ASP A 36 -10.12 -10.23 -13.63
N ALA A 37 -11.19 -10.97 -13.92
CA ALA A 37 -11.80 -11.00 -15.26
C ALA A 37 -12.18 -9.61 -15.81
N GLN A 38 -12.43 -8.64 -14.93
CA GLN A 38 -12.75 -7.24 -15.29
C GLN A 38 -11.65 -6.23 -14.95
N ALA A 39 -10.50 -6.70 -14.46
CA ALA A 39 -9.39 -5.86 -14.02
C ALA A 39 -8.85 -4.97 -15.17
N GLN A 40 -8.21 -3.87 -14.81
CA GLN A 40 -7.70 -2.92 -15.80
C GLN A 40 -6.64 -3.55 -16.73
N HIS A 41 -5.74 -4.39 -16.20
CA HIS A 41 -4.66 -4.98 -17.01
C HIS A 41 -5.19 -5.90 -18.12
N VAL A 42 -6.33 -6.55 -17.90
CA VAL A 42 -7.04 -7.36 -18.90
C VAL A 42 -7.54 -6.50 -20.07
N LYS A 43 -8.02 -5.29 -19.77
CA LYS A 43 -8.61 -4.38 -20.76
C LYS A 43 -7.56 -3.57 -21.53
N VAL A 44 -6.37 -3.36 -20.95
CA VAL A 44 -5.30 -2.60 -21.60
C VAL A 44 -4.34 -3.47 -22.41
N CYS A 45 -4.33 -4.80 -22.29
CA CYS A 45 -3.51 -5.67 -23.14
C CYS A 45 -4.24 -6.05 -24.44
N ASP A 46 -3.49 -6.48 -25.46
CA ASP A 46 -4.06 -6.85 -26.77
C ASP A 46 -4.80 -8.20 -26.74
N GLU A 47 -4.34 -9.12 -25.88
CA GLU A 47 -4.97 -10.41 -25.61
C GLU A 47 -5.00 -10.67 -24.10
N ALA A 48 -5.94 -11.50 -23.62
CA ALA A 48 -6.01 -11.89 -22.22
C ALA A 48 -6.52 -13.33 -22.07
N TYR A 49 -5.88 -14.12 -21.20
CA TYR A 49 -6.22 -15.53 -20.99
C TYR A 49 -6.47 -15.86 -19.52
N TRP A 50 -7.52 -16.63 -19.27
CA TRP A 50 -7.85 -17.12 -17.93
C TRP A 50 -6.86 -18.20 -17.49
N ILE A 51 -6.37 -18.12 -16.26
CA ILE A 51 -5.35 -19.04 -15.70
C ILE A 51 -5.79 -19.77 -14.43
N GLY A 52 -7.00 -19.53 -13.91
CA GLY A 52 -7.52 -20.27 -12.76
C GLY A 52 -8.41 -19.44 -11.83
N GLU A 53 -8.74 -20.04 -10.69
CA GLU A 53 -9.57 -19.41 -9.67
C GLU A 53 -8.86 -18.25 -8.94
N ALA A 54 -9.62 -17.52 -8.14
CA ALA A 54 -9.17 -16.29 -7.51
C ALA A 54 -7.88 -16.41 -6.66
N PRO A 55 -7.65 -17.46 -5.84
CA PRO A 55 -6.41 -17.56 -5.08
C PRO A 55 -5.17 -17.59 -5.99
N ALA A 56 -4.14 -16.83 -5.65
CA ALA A 56 -2.90 -16.77 -6.42
C ALA A 56 -2.23 -18.15 -6.58
N ALA A 57 -2.35 -19.01 -5.56
CA ALA A 57 -1.85 -20.38 -5.58
C ALA A 57 -2.50 -21.24 -6.69
N ASP A 58 -3.74 -20.93 -7.07
CA ASP A 58 -4.49 -21.65 -8.11
C ASP A 58 -4.41 -20.98 -9.49
N SER A 59 -3.83 -19.77 -9.54
CA SER A 59 -3.72 -18.91 -10.72
C SER A 59 -2.29 -18.39 -10.96
N TYR A 60 -1.94 -17.19 -10.49
CA TYR A 60 -0.69 -16.48 -10.82
C TYR A 60 0.60 -17.19 -10.39
N LEU A 61 0.53 -18.14 -9.45
CA LEU A 61 1.68 -18.97 -9.03
C LEU A 61 1.77 -20.29 -9.81
N ARG A 62 0.85 -20.57 -10.74
CA ARG A 62 0.84 -21.76 -11.59
C ARG A 62 1.67 -21.53 -12.85
N GLY A 63 3.00 -21.58 -12.68
CA GLY A 63 3.96 -21.32 -13.76
C GLY A 63 3.73 -22.19 -15.00
N GLU A 64 3.33 -23.45 -14.83
CA GLU A 64 3.03 -24.35 -15.94
C GLU A 64 1.83 -23.89 -16.78
N LYS A 65 0.80 -23.30 -16.16
CA LYS A 65 -0.34 -22.72 -16.89
C LYS A 65 0.08 -21.47 -17.65
N ILE A 66 0.86 -20.58 -17.01
CA ILE A 66 1.36 -19.36 -17.64
C ILE A 66 2.22 -19.70 -18.85
N LEU A 67 3.10 -20.69 -18.73
CA LEU A 67 3.96 -21.14 -19.83
C LEU A 67 3.16 -21.78 -20.97
N ALA A 68 2.08 -22.51 -20.66
CA ALA A 68 1.16 -23.03 -21.67
C ALA A 68 0.47 -21.89 -22.46
N ILE A 69 0.06 -20.80 -21.78
CA ILE A 69 -0.50 -19.62 -22.43
C ILE A 69 0.54 -18.88 -23.27
N ALA A 70 1.79 -18.77 -22.82
CA ALA A 70 2.86 -18.15 -23.61
C ALA A 70 3.05 -18.88 -24.95
N LYS A 71 3.05 -20.23 -24.92
CA LYS A 71 3.10 -21.07 -26.12
C LYS A 71 1.86 -20.91 -27.00
N LEU A 72 0.66 -20.91 -26.42
CA LEU A 72 -0.61 -20.79 -27.14
C LEU A 72 -0.74 -19.44 -27.86
N SER A 73 -0.40 -18.35 -27.17
CA SER A 73 -0.49 -16.98 -27.70
C SER A 73 0.65 -16.61 -28.66
N GLY A 74 1.72 -17.40 -28.69
CA GLY A 74 2.93 -17.13 -29.46
C GLY A 74 3.78 -15.99 -28.87
N ALA A 75 3.69 -15.76 -27.56
CA ALA A 75 4.56 -14.80 -26.88
C ALA A 75 6.01 -15.29 -26.91
N GLN A 76 6.94 -14.39 -27.27
CA GLN A 76 8.37 -14.70 -27.40
C GLN A 76 9.11 -14.57 -26.06
N ALA A 77 8.54 -13.80 -25.14
CA ALA A 77 9.10 -13.56 -23.83
C ALA A 77 8.00 -13.38 -22.78
N ILE A 78 8.36 -13.63 -21.52
CA ILE A 78 7.51 -13.43 -20.35
C ILE A 78 8.12 -12.34 -19.47
N HIS A 79 7.38 -11.28 -19.22
CA HIS A 79 7.72 -10.26 -18.22
C HIS A 79 7.03 -10.61 -16.90
N PRO A 80 7.77 -10.93 -15.83
CA PRO A 80 7.17 -11.35 -14.57
C PRO A 80 6.68 -10.16 -13.72
N GLY A 81 7.15 -8.94 -14.00
CA GLY A 81 6.90 -7.80 -13.12
C GLY A 81 7.65 -7.97 -11.80
N TYR A 82 6.93 -7.85 -10.68
CA TYR A 82 7.46 -8.09 -9.33
C TYR A 82 6.51 -8.99 -8.53
N GLY A 83 7.03 -9.68 -7.51
CA GLY A 83 6.26 -10.69 -6.78
C GLY A 83 5.87 -11.87 -7.67
N PHE A 84 4.96 -12.72 -7.16
CA PHE A 84 4.56 -13.97 -7.82
C PHE A 84 5.76 -14.82 -8.24
N LEU A 85 6.00 -14.96 -9.55
CA LEU A 85 7.03 -15.81 -10.14
C LEU A 85 8.30 -15.03 -10.53
N SER A 86 8.40 -13.72 -10.21
CA SER A 86 9.54 -12.89 -10.63
C SER A 86 10.88 -13.33 -10.07
N GLU A 87 10.89 -13.99 -8.92
CA GLU A 87 12.09 -14.48 -8.24
C GLU A 87 12.07 -16.01 -8.10
N ASN A 88 11.26 -16.67 -8.93
CA ASN A 88 11.16 -18.13 -8.96
C ASN A 88 12.14 -18.70 -9.99
N ALA A 89 13.30 -19.16 -9.50
CA ALA A 89 14.36 -19.76 -10.32
C ALA A 89 13.84 -20.94 -11.19
N GLY A 90 12.98 -21.80 -10.63
CA GLY A 90 12.42 -22.93 -11.36
C GLY A 90 11.50 -22.51 -12.51
N PHE A 91 10.79 -21.39 -12.37
CA PHE A 91 9.98 -20.83 -13.45
C PHE A 91 10.84 -20.20 -14.55
N ALA A 92 11.91 -19.47 -14.19
CA ALA A 92 12.86 -18.93 -15.15
C ALA A 92 13.52 -20.05 -15.97
N GLU A 93 13.96 -21.13 -15.32
CA GLU A 93 14.49 -22.33 -15.97
C GLU A 93 13.46 -22.99 -16.90
N ALA A 94 12.21 -23.12 -16.46
CA ALA A 94 11.14 -23.69 -17.29
C ALA A 94 10.84 -22.83 -18.54
N CYS A 95 10.98 -21.50 -18.44
CA CYS A 95 10.86 -20.60 -19.60
C CYS A 95 11.98 -20.85 -20.62
N GLU A 96 13.24 -20.94 -20.15
CA GLU A 96 14.40 -21.23 -20.98
C GLU A 96 14.27 -22.59 -21.71
N GLN A 97 13.90 -23.65 -20.98
CA GLN A 97 13.66 -24.98 -21.54
C GLN A 97 12.54 -25.00 -22.59
N ALA A 98 11.59 -24.08 -22.49
CA ALA A 98 10.49 -23.90 -23.43
C ALA A 98 10.79 -22.97 -24.61
N GLY A 99 12.01 -22.38 -24.66
CA GLY A 99 12.39 -21.41 -25.69
C GLY A 99 11.65 -20.08 -25.58
N VAL A 100 11.15 -19.72 -24.39
CA VAL A 100 10.50 -18.45 -24.09
C VAL A 100 11.44 -17.62 -23.23
N VAL A 101 11.78 -16.40 -23.67
CA VAL A 101 12.73 -15.57 -22.92
C VAL A 101 12.10 -15.11 -21.61
N PHE A 102 12.75 -15.37 -20.48
CA PHE A 102 12.39 -14.76 -19.21
C PHE A 102 13.01 -13.36 -19.12
N ILE A 103 12.17 -12.31 -19.00
CA ILE A 103 12.65 -10.92 -18.91
C ILE A 103 13.04 -10.62 -17.47
N GLY A 104 14.25 -11.00 -17.10
CA GLY A 104 14.81 -10.84 -15.76
C GLY A 104 16.17 -11.53 -15.64
N PRO A 105 16.69 -11.72 -14.41
CA PRO A 105 18.00 -12.32 -14.23
C PRO A 105 18.01 -13.82 -14.54
N PRO A 106 19.20 -14.39 -14.80
CA PRO A 106 19.33 -15.82 -15.02
C PRO A 106 19.07 -16.62 -13.74
N THR A 107 18.64 -17.88 -13.90
CA THR A 107 18.33 -18.82 -12.80
C THR A 107 19.43 -18.89 -11.74
N GLN A 108 20.70 -18.95 -12.18
CA GLN A 108 21.84 -19.05 -11.26
C GLN A 108 21.97 -17.81 -10.36
N ALA A 109 21.70 -16.62 -10.88
CA ALA A 109 21.76 -15.37 -10.12
C ALA A 109 20.63 -15.31 -9.07
N MET A 110 19.43 -15.78 -9.42
CA MET A 110 18.32 -15.89 -8.45
C MET A 110 18.66 -16.86 -7.31
N LEU A 111 19.21 -18.05 -7.64
CA LEU A 111 19.60 -19.03 -6.64
C LEU A 111 20.71 -18.51 -5.72
N ALA A 112 21.69 -17.78 -6.27
CA ALA A 112 22.79 -17.18 -5.52
C ALA A 112 22.30 -16.19 -4.45
N MET A 113 21.23 -15.43 -4.73
CA MET A 113 20.68 -14.43 -3.80
C MET A 113 19.57 -14.98 -2.90
N GLY A 114 18.96 -16.12 -3.23
CA GLY A 114 17.86 -16.70 -2.44
C GLY A 114 18.27 -17.26 -1.06
N LEU A 115 19.54 -17.63 -0.86
CA LEU A 115 20.04 -18.15 0.41
C LEU A 115 20.96 -17.14 1.11
N LYS A 116 20.58 -16.67 2.31
CA LYS A 116 21.30 -15.63 3.07
C LYS A 116 22.78 -15.93 3.34
N SER A 117 23.11 -17.19 3.62
CA SER A 117 24.50 -17.59 3.88
C SER A 117 25.36 -17.52 2.61
N GLU A 118 24.81 -17.97 1.49
CA GLU A 118 25.50 -17.99 0.21
C GLU A 118 25.62 -16.57 -0.36
N SER A 119 24.56 -15.77 -0.25
CA SER A 119 24.60 -14.37 -0.67
C SER A 119 25.65 -13.59 0.09
N LYS A 120 25.75 -13.74 1.42
CA LYS A 120 26.81 -13.10 2.22
C LYS A 120 28.21 -13.55 1.85
N ARG A 121 28.42 -14.84 1.58
CA ARG A 121 29.72 -15.35 1.15
C ARG A 121 30.16 -14.68 -0.16
N LEU A 122 29.26 -14.64 -1.15
CA LEU A 122 29.51 -14.00 -2.45
C LEU A 122 29.74 -12.50 -2.30
N MET A 123 28.96 -11.81 -1.47
CA MET A 123 29.13 -10.37 -1.20
C MET A 123 30.47 -10.08 -0.51
N THR A 124 30.94 -10.93 0.40
CA THR A 124 32.26 -10.81 1.02
C THR A 124 33.37 -10.93 -0.01
N GLU A 125 33.29 -11.93 -0.90
CA GLU A 125 34.25 -12.14 -1.99
C GLU A 125 34.24 -10.97 -2.99
N ALA A 126 33.07 -10.38 -3.23
CA ALA A 126 32.87 -9.20 -4.07
C ALA A 126 33.27 -7.88 -3.38
N LYS A 127 33.78 -7.92 -2.14
CA LYS A 127 34.17 -6.76 -1.33
C LYS A 127 33.03 -5.78 -1.08
N VAL A 128 31.80 -6.29 -0.99
CA VAL A 128 30.63 -5.51 -0.62
C VAL A 128 30.56 -5.46 0.92
N PRO A 129 30.46 -4.28 1.54
CA PRO A 129 30.40 -4.16 2.99
C PRO A 129 29.22 -4.93 3.58
N LEU A 130 29.47 -5.79 4.58
CA LEU A 130 28.44 -6.54 5.30
C LEU A 130 28.34 -6.04 6.73
N VAL A 131 27.14 -6.16 7.31
CA VAL A 131 26.96 -5.89 8.75
C VAL A 131 27.89 -6.82 9.53
N PRO A 132 28.74 -6.29 10.44
CA PRO A 132 29.59 -7.12 11.28
C PRO A 132 28.76 -8.16 12.03
N GLY A 133 29.16 -9.42 11.96
CA GLY A 133 28.35 -10.50 12.51
C GLY A 133 28.90 -11.89 12.26
N TYR A 134 28.31 -12.86 12.94
CA TYR A 134 28.60 -14.28 12.80
C TYR A 134 27.51 -14.99 11.97
N HIS A 135 27.97 -15.74 10.98
CA HIS A 135 27.12 -16.48 10.03
C HIS A 135 27.73 -17.83 9.65
N GLY A 136 28.60 -18.37 10.51
CA GLY A 136 29.27 -19.65 10.28
C GLY A 136 28.36 -20.86 10.51
N ALA A 137 28.83 -22.02 10.04
CA ALA A 137 28.11 -23.29 10.15
C ALA A 137 28.10 -23.87 11.58
N ASP A 138 28.99 -23.43 12.47
CA ASP A 138 29.03 -23.89 13.85
C ASP A 138 27.99 -23.13 14.68
N GLN A 139 26.97 -23.86 15.13
CA GLN A 139 25.80 -23.33 15.83
C GLN A 139 25.80 -23.70 17.33
N SER A 140 26.97 -24.09 17.88
CA SER A 140 27.15 -24.36 19.31
C SER A 140 26.88 -23.11 20.14
N VAL A 141 26.20 -23.27 21.28
CA VAL A 141 25.77 -22.14 22.12
C VAL A 141 26.98 -21.40 22.67
N GLU A 142 28.05 -22.12 22.99
CA GLU A 142 29.32 -21.59 23.49
C GLU A 142 29.97 -20.66 22.46
N LEU A 143 30.12 -21.11 21.21
CA LEU A 143 30.70 -20.28 20.16
C LEU A 143 29.79 -19.08 19.85
N LEU A 144 28.47 -19.28 19.79
CA LEU A 144 27.53 -18.18 19.56
C LEU A 144 27.61 -17.11 20.66
N ARG A 145 27.84 -17.50 21.93
CA ARG A 145 28.11 -16.55 23.03
C ARG A 145 29.42 -15.81 22.84
N GLU A 146 30.50 -16.51 22.50
CA GLU A 146 31.82 -15.90 22.26
C GLU A 146 31.76 -14.89 21.11
N GLN A 147 31.14 -15.27 20.00
CA GLN A 147 30.94 -14.40 18.84
C GLN A 147 30.05 -13.21 19.19
N SER A 148 28.97 -13.43 19.94
CA SER A 148 28.11 -12.35 20.43
C SER A 148 28.88 -11.31 21.26
N GLN A 149 29.77 -11.76 22.15
CA GLN A 149 30.62 -10.84 22.93
C GLN A 149 31.61 -10.08 22.04
N ALA A 150 32.17 -10.74 21.02
CA ALA A 150 33.11 -10.11 20.09
C ALA A 150 32.45 -9.06 19.18
N ILE A 151 31.19 -9.28 18.77
CA ILE A 151 30.41 -8.33 17.96
C ILE A 151 30.02 -7.10 18.80
N GLY A 152 29.68 -7.31 20.07
CA GLY A 152 29.21 -6.26 20.97
C GLY A 152 27.70 -5.99 20.88
N TYR A 153 27.19 -5.20 21.83
CA TYR A 153 25.76 -4.91 21.98
C TYR A 153 25.45 -3.42 21.67
N PRO A 154 24.25 -3.10 21.16
CA PRO A 154 23.14 -4.01 20.85
C PRO A 154 23.40 -4.84 19.59
N GLN A 155 22.80 -6.02 19.54
CA GLN A 155 22.91 -6.95 18.41
C GLN A 155 21.54 -7.54 18.04
N LEU A 156 21.49 -8.21 16.89
CA LEU A 156 20.30 -8.80 16.31
C LEU A 156 20.56 -10.27 16.02
N ILE A 157 19.74 -11.15 16.61
CA ILE A 157 19.71 -12.56 16.27
C ILE A 157 18.64 -12.75 15.20
N LYS A 158 18.99 -13.40 14.09
CA LYS A 158 18.08 -13.71 12.97
C LYS A 158 18.13 -15.19 12.63
N ALA A 159 17.03 -15.76 12.15
CA ALA A 159 17.06 -17.09 11.53
C ALA A 159 17.93 -17.07 10.26
N SER A 160 18.73 -18.12 10.05
CA SER A 160 19.56 -18.27 8.84
C SER A 160 18.74 -18.54 7.59
N ALA A 161 17.57 -19.18 7.75
CA ALA A 161 16.62 -19.45 6.68
C ALA A 161 15.42 -18.48 6.76
N GLY A 162 14.84 -18.14 5.61
CA GLY A 162 13.63 -17.31 5.50
C GLY A 162 13.84 -15.80 5.39
N GLY A 163 12.80 -15.08 4.96
CA GLY A 163 12.76 -13.62 4.79
C GLY A 163 11.66 -12.95 5.63
N GLY A 164 11.60 -11.61 5.62
CA GLY A 164 10.47 -10.86 6.19
C GLY A 164 10.42 -10.71 7.72
N GLY A 165 11.57 -10.61 8.39
CA GLY A 165 11.61 -10.25 9.83
C GLY A 165 11.23 -11.34 10.85
N LYS A 166 10.73 -12.50 10.40
CA LYS A 166 10.37 -13.64 11.27
C LYS A 166 11.62 -14.23 11.94
N GLY A 167 11.52 -14.51 13.24
CA GLY A 167 12.63 -15.04 14.05
C GLY A 167 13.70 -14.01 14.43
N MET A 168 13.42 -12.71 14.30
CA MET A 168 14.37 -11.66 14.67
C MET A 168 14.23 -11.23 16.14
N ARG A 169 15.34 -11.09 16.86
CA ARG A 169 15.38 -10.61 18.24
C ARG A 169 16.52 -9.61 18.45
N VAL A 170 16.16 -8.41 18.89
CA VAL A 170 17.14 -7.43 19.36
C VAL A 170 17.58 -7.83 20.77
N VAL A 171 18.89 -7.93 20.98
CA VAL A 171 19.52 -8.24 22.25
C VAL A 171 20.31 -7.02 22.70
N LYS A 172 19.91 -6.42 23.84
CA LYS A 172 20.49 -5.15 24.29
C LYS A 172 21.74 -5.33 25.15
N ASN A 173 21.90 -6.49 25.77
CA ASN A 173 23.02 -6.82 26.65
C ASN A 173 23.23 -8.34 26.75
N PHE A 174 24.37 -8.76 27.29
CA PHE A 174 24.75 -10.18 27.40
C PHE A 174 23.78 -11.02 28.24
N ALA A 175 23.15 -10.44 29.27
CA ALA A 175 22.23 -11.19 30.14
C ALA A 175 20.96 -11.65 29.41
N GLU A 176 20.54 -10.92 28.37
CA GLU A 176 19.38 -11.25 27.55
C GLU A 176 19.67 -12.30 26.46
N PHE A 177 20.96 -12.56 26.17
CA PHE A 177 21.38 -13.32 24.99
C PHE A 177 20.83 -14.74 24.95
N ASP A 178 20.97 -15.51 26.04
CA ASP A 178 20.59 -16.92 26.06
C ASP A 178 19.09 -17.13 25.86
N ALA A 179 18.27 -16.27 26.50
CA ALA A 179 16.83 -16.31 26.36
C ALA A 179 16.39 -15.91 24.94
N ALA A 180 17.03 -14.88 24.36
CA ALA A 180 16.76 -14.44 23.00
C ALA A 180 17.18 -15.51 21.96
N LEU A 181 18.34 -16.14 22.14
CA LEU A 181 18.84 -17.21 21.28
C LEU A 181 17.89 -18.41 21.29
N ALA A 182 17.48 -18.89 22.47
CA ALA A 182 16.54 -20.00 22.60
C ALA A 182 15.16 -19.68 21.99
N SER A 183 14.72 -18.42 22.08
CA SER A 183 13.50 -17.95 21.42
C SER A 183 13.62 -17.96 19.90
N ALA A 184 14.71 -17.38 19.37
CA ALA A 184 14.98 -17.30 17.94
C ALA A 184 15.12 -18.70 17.30
N LYS A 185 15.85 -19.63 17.95
CA LYS A 185 15.99 -21.02 17.46
C LYS A 185 14.65 -21.76 17.40
N ARG A 186 13.78 -21.60 18.41
CA ARG A 186 12.45 -22.23 18.41
C ARG A 186 11.58 -21.68 17.28
N GLU A 187 11.59 -20.37 17.06
CA GLU A 187 10.81 -19.74 15.99
C GLU A 187 11.34 -20.13 14.60
N ALA A 188 12.67 -20.19 14.44
CA ALA A 188 13.31 -20.64 13.21
C ALA A 188 12.99 -22.11 12.89
N LEU A 189 13.04 -22.99 13.89
CA LEU A 189 12.67 -24.39 13.75
C LEU A 189 11.18 -24.56 13.40
N ALA A 190 10.29 -23.82 14.07
CA ALA A 190 8.85 -23.87 13.79
C ALA A 190 8.50 -23.33 12.40
N SER A 191 9.19 -22.29 11.93
CA SER A 191 8.87 -21.60 10.68
C SER A 191 9.55 -22.23 9.47
N PHE A 192 10.77 -22.76 9.63
CA PHE A 192 11.65 -23.15 8.52
C PHE A 192 12.25 -24.55 8.66
N GLY A 193 11.95 -25.27 9.76
CA GLY A 193 12.53 -26.60 10.00
C GLY A 193 14.04 -26.58 10.25
N ASN A 194 14.64 -25.41 10.49
CA ASN A 194 16.06 -25.20 10.70
C ASN A 194 16.28 -24.24 11.88
N ASP A 195 17.04 -24.66 12.89
CA ASP A 195 17.33 -23.88 14.10
C ASP A 195 18.60 -23.02 13.98
N SER A 196 19.23 -22.99 12.81
CA SER A 196 20.42 -22.17 12.56
C SER A 196 20.08 -20.69 12.62
N VAL A 197 20.96 -19.92 13.27
CA VAL A 197 20.83 -18.46 13.43
C VAL A 197 22.08 -17.72 12.95
N LEU A 198 21.89 -16.42 12.73
CA LEU A 198 22.89 -15.43 12.41
C LEU A 198 22.89 -14.39 13.55
N ILE A 199 24.06 -13.87 13.91
CA ILE A 199 24.20 -12.78 14.89
C ILE A 199 24.81 -11.59 14.18
N GLU A 200 24.17 -10.43 14.22
CA GLU A 200 24.63 -9.22 13.55
C GLU A 200 24.64 -8.03 14.50
N ARG A 201 25.54 -7.08 14.29
CA ARG A 201 25.49 -5.77 14.96
C ARG A 201 24.15 -5.11 14.67
N TYR A 202 23.48 -4.62 15.71
CA TYR A 202 22.23 -3.88 15.54
C TYR A 202 22.54 -2.43 15.22
N LEU A 203 22.15 -1.97 14.03
CA LEU A 203 22.31 -0.58 13.64
C LEU A 203 21.18 0.25 14.27
N GLN A 204 21.56 1.33 14.94
CA GLN A 204 20.60 2.25 15.57
C GLN A 204 20.18 3.31 14.55
N GLN A 205 18.85 3.47 14.38
CA GLN A 205 18.24 4.42 13.44
C GLN A 205 18.84 4.35 12.02
N PRO A 206 18.92 3.15 11.41
CA PRO A 206 19.45 3.04 10.07
C PRO A 206 18.45 3.60 9.06
N ARG A 207 18.98 4.18 7.99
CA ARG A 207 18.23 4.47 6.76
C ARG A 207 18.27 3.27 5.84
N HIS A 208 17.14 2.97 5.22
CA HIS A 208 17.06 1.95 4.18
C HIS A 208 17.32 2.63 2.84
N VAL A 209 18.53 2.47 2.31
CA VAL A 209 18.95 3.08 1.03
C VAL A 209 19.27 1.96 0.06
N GLU A 210 18.73 2.04 -1.15
CA GLU A 210 18.88 0.98 -2.15
C GLU A 210 19.34 1.53 -3.49
N LEU A 211 20.08 0.73 -4.24
CA LEU A 211 20.64 1.11 -5.54
C LEU A 211 19.94 0.33 -6.64
N GLN A 212 19.37 1.03 -7.61
CA GLN A 212 18.91 0.42 -8.85
C GLN A 212 20.13 -0.05 -9.64
N VAL A 213 20.22 -1.33 -9.97
CA VAL A 213 21.24 -1.85 -10.89
C VAL A 213 20.61 -2.34 -12.18
N PHE A 214 21.39 -2.26 -13.26
CA PHE A 214 21.05 -2.79 -14.56
C PHE A 214 22.26 -3.47 -15.17
N ALA A 215 22.07 -4.69 -15.67
CA ALA A 215 23.12 -5.45 -16.32
C ALA A 215 22.64 -6.01 -17.66
N ASP A 216 23.49 -6.04 -18.67
CA ASP A 216 23.21 -6.70 -19.95
C ASP A 216 23.88 -8.08 -20.06
N THR A 217 23.55 -8.82 -21.12
CA THR A 217 24.15 -10.14 -21.40
C THR A 217 25.59 -10.06 -21.91
N LEU A 218 26.15 -8.86 -22.04
CA LEU A 218 27.51 -8.60 -22.55
C LEU A 218 28.49 -8.26 -21.41
N GLY A 219 28.01 -8.28 -20.16
CA GLY A 219 28.80 -8.02 -18.96
C GLY A 219 28.87 -6.55 -18.55
N ASN A 220 28.14 -5.65 -19.22
CA ASN A 220 28.05 -4.26 -18.78
C ASN A 220 27.07 -4.18 -17.61
N VAL A 221 27.45 -3.41 -16.58
CA VAL A 221 26.64 -3.19 -15.39
C VAL A 221 26.72 -1.70 -15.03
N VAL A 222 25.56 -1.08 -14.79
CA VAL A 222 25.44 0.30 -14.32
C VAL A 222 24.48 0.36 -13.12
N HIS A 223 24.59 1.42 -12.33
CA HIS A 223 23.57 1.78 -11.34
C HIS A 223 22.78 3.02 -11.80
N VAL A 224 21.46 2.98 -11.65
CA VAL A 224 20.54 4.10 -11.92
C VAL A 224 20.19 4.80 -10.60
N PHE A 225 21.26 5.20 -9.92
CA PHE A 225 21.24 5.92 -8.64
C PHE A 225 20.49 5.20 -7.51
N GLU A 226 20.49 5.87 -6.36
CA GLU A 226 19.93 5.38 -5.12
C GLU A 226 18.52 5.91 -4.84
N ARG A 227 17.78 5.16 -4.03
CA ARG A 227 16.48 5.53 -3.45
C ARG A 227 16.57 5.40 -1.93
N ASP A 228 15.88 6.29 -1.22
CA ASP A 228 15.62 6.14 0.20
C ASP A 228 14.22 5.58 0.41
N CYS A 229 14.14 4.44 1.09
CA CYS A 229 12.90 3.73 1.41
C CYS A 229 12.73 3.57 2.93
N SER A 230 13.32 4.47 3.72
CA SER A 230 13.32 4.41 5.19
C SER A 230 11.92 4.55 5.77
N ILE A 231 11.00 5.24 5.08
CA ILE A 231 9.62 5.39 5.52
C ILE A 231 8.85 4.11 5.21
N GLN A 232 8.83 3.21 6.19
CA GLN A 232 8.22 1.89 6.10
C GLN A 232 7.48 1.55 7.40
N ARG A 233 6.45 0.70 7.29
CA ARG A 233 5.67 0.17 8.43
C ARG A 233 5.90 -1.33 8.53
N ARG A 234 6.47 -1.84 9.63
CA ARG A 234 6.73 -3.29 9.82
C ARG A 234 7.40 -3.95 8.59
N HIS A 235 8.42 -3.29 8.03
CA HIS A 235 9.15 -3.69 6.82
C HIS A 235 8.38 -3.57 5.49
N GLN A 236 7.17 -2.99 5.48
CA GLN A 236 6.48 -2.63 4.25
C GLN A 236 6.78 -1.17 3.90
N LYS A 237 7.43 -0.94 2.76
CA LYS A 237 7.73 0.40 2.24
C LYS A 237 6.42 1.16 1.96
N VAL A 238 6.35 2.41 2.41
CA VAL A 238 5.16 3.27 2.31
C VAL A 238 5.43 4.50 1.44
N LEU A 239 6.61 5.09 1.60
CA LEU A 239 7.06 6.26 0.85
C LEU A 239 8.52 6.07 0.48
N GLU A 240 8.83 6.37 -0.78
CA GLU A 240 10.16 6.29 -1.36
C GLU A 240 10.57 7.62 -1.99
N GLU A 241 11.85 7.94 -1.95
CA GLU A 241 12.38 9.14 -2.59
C GLU A 241 13.71 8.91 -3.31
N ALA A 242 13.92 9.64 -4.40
CA ALA A 242 15.16 9.59 -5.16
C ALA A 242 15.57 10.99 -5.63
N PRO A 243 16.86 11.36 -5.58
CA PRO A 243 17.93 10.64 -4.89
C PRO A 243 17.73 10.60 -3.37
N ALA A 244 18.47 9.75 -2.66
CA ALA A 244 18.40 9.72 -1.21
C ALA A 244 18.95 11.04 -0.61
N PRO A 245 18.25 11.67 0.36
CA PRO A 245 18.70 12.94 0.92
C PRO A 245 20.03 12.80 1.67
N GLY A 246 20.87 13.84 1.63
CA GLY A 246 22.16 13.84 2.34
C GLY A 246 23.28 12.99 1.71
N MET A 247 23.06 12.42 0.52
CA MET A 247 24.07 11.62 -0.18
C MET A 247 25.18 12.50 -0.80
N THR A 248 26.40 12.39 -0.27
CA THR A 248 27.59 13.00 -0.88
C THR A 248 27.99 12.27 -2.17
N PRO A 249 28.72 12.93 -3.10
CA PRO A 249 29.24 12.27 -4.30
C PRO A 249 30.09 11.03 -3.99
N GLU A 250 30.92 11.10 -2.95
CA GLU A 250 31.82 10.02 -2.54
C GLU A 250 31.05 8.81 -1.99
N LEU A 251 30.06 9.06 -1.13
CA LEU A 251 29.21 8.00 -0.57
C LEU A 251 28.40 7.33 -1.68
N ARG A 252 27.82 8.13 -2.59
CA ARG A 252 27.08 7.62 -3.76
C ARG A 252 27.97 6.75 -4.65
N GLN A 253 29.19 7.20 -4.93
CA GLN A 253 30.15 6.42 -5.71
C GLN A 253 30.52 5.11 -5.01
N ALA A 254 30.76 5.14 -3.70
CA ALA A 254 31.11 3.95 -2.93
C ALA A 254 29.96 2.92 -2.91
N MET A 255 28.74 3.36 -2.63
CA MET A 255 27.55 2.49 -2.64
C MET A 255 27.22 2.00 -4.05
N GLY A 256 27.30 2.86 -5.06
CA GLY A 256 27.09 2.51 -6.46
C GLY A 256 28.08 1.45 -6.95
N GLN A 257 29.36 1.61 -6.62
CA GLN A 257 30.39 0.61 -6.96
C GLN A 257 30.15 -0.72 -6.22
N ALA A 258 29.76 -0.68 -4.95
CA ALA A 258 29.42 -1.88 -4.20
C ALA A 258 28.22 -2.62 -4.83
N ALA A 259 27.19 -1.88 -5.29
CA ALA A 259 26.05 -2.45 -5.98
C ALA A 259 26.42 -3.07 -7.34
N ILE A 260 27.29 -2.41 -8.12
CA ILE A 260 27.84 -2.96 -9.37
C ILE A 260 28.62 -4.25 -9.09
N ASN A 261 29.50 -4.25 -8.08
CA ASN A 261 30.29 -5.43 -7.70
C ASN A 261 29.38 -6.60 -7.31
N ALA A 262 28.31 -6.33 -6.54
CA ALA A 262 27.32 -7.33 -6.16
C ALA A 262 26.66 -7.98 -7.39
N ALA A 263 26.20 -7.17 -8.34
CA ALA A 263 25.56 -7.65 -9.56
C ALA A 263 26.54 -8.42 -10.46
N GLN A 264 27.78 -7.95 -10.59
CA GLN A 264 28.83 -8.63 -11.37
C GLN A 264 29.21 -9.99 -10.77
N ALA A 265 29.30 -10.08 -9.44
CA ALA A 265 29.69 -11.30 -8.73
C ALA A 265 28.75 -12.49 -8.99
N ILE A 266 27.49 -12.21 -9.32
CA ILE A 266 26.47 -13.24 -9.58
C ILE A 266 26.10 -13.38 -11.06
N GLY A 267 26.79 -12.66 -11.96
CA GLY A 267 26.46 -12.65 -13.39
C GLY A 267 25.03 -12.18 -13.64
N TYR A 268 24.61 -11.12 -12.95
CA TYR A 268 23.24 -10.60 -13.02
C TYR A 268 22.90 -10.07 -14.42
N VAL A 269 21.61 -10.11 -14.80
CA VAL A 269 21.08 -9.56 -16.06
C VAL A 269 19.72 -8.90 -15.80
N GLY A 270 19.41 -7.82 -16.52
CA GLY A 270 18.18 -7.08 -16.39
C GLY A 270 18.22 -6.09 -15.22
N ALA A 271 17.03 -5.70 -14.75
CA ALA A 271 16.87 -4.80 -13.61
C ALA A 271 16.98 -5.57 -12.29
N GLY A 272 17.69 -5.01 -11.32
CA GLY A 272 17.78 -5.52 -9.96
C GLY A 272 17.93 -4.38 -8.96
N THR A 273 17.83 -4.67 -7.68
CA THR A 273 18.06 -3.66 -6.65
C THR A 273 18.88 -4.23 -5.52
N VAL A 274 19.96 -3.53 -5.16
CA VAL A 274 20.82 -3.88 -4.04
C VAL A 274 20.43 -2.99 -2.87
N GLU A 275 19.93 -3.60 -1.80
CA GLU A 275 19.45 -2.90 -0.61
C GLU A 275 20.57 -2.79 0.43
N PHE A 276 20.74 -1.58 0.99
CA PHE A 276 21.71 -1.28 2.03
C PHE A 276 21.03 -0.66 3.26
N LEU A 277 21.63 -0.90 4.42
CA LEU A 277 21.41 -0.12 5.62
C LEU A 277 22.52 0.92 5.75
N LEU A 278 22.16 2.20 5.68
CA LEU A 278 23.06 3.33 5.86
C LEU A 278 22.91 3.83 7.30
N ASP A 279 24.01 3.88 8.04
CA ASP A 279 24.02 4.41 9.40
C ASP A 279 24.29 5.92 9.46
N GLN A 280 24.16 6.50 10.65
CA GLN A 280 24.37 7.94 10.87
C GLN A 280 25.84 8.37 10.72
N SER A 281 26.79 7.44 10.80
CA SER A 281 28.21 7.72 10.63
C SER A 281 28.62 7.79 9.15
N GLY A 282 27.74 7.31 8.25
CA GLY A 282 27.99 7.19 6.82
C GLY A 282 28.52 5.81 6.41
N GLU A 283 28.63 4.86 7.34
CA GLU A 283 28.89 3.46 6.98
C GLU A 283 27.62 2.84 6.40
N PHE A 284 27.77 2.05 5.36
CA PHE A 284 26.66 1.33 4.73
C PHE A 284 26.95 -0.16 4.68
N PHE A 285 25.89 -0.97 4.77
CA PHE A 285 25.99 -2.41 4.85
C PHE A 285 24.95 -3.07 3.97
N PHE A 286 25.36 -4.03 3.16
CA PHE A 286 24.48 -4.81 2.30
C PHE A 286 23.49 -5.61 3.15
N MET A 287 22.22 -5.52 2.78
CA MET A 287 21.13 -6.25 3.40
C MET A 287 20.74 -7.45 2.53
N GLU A 288 20.32 -7.18 1.30
CA GLU A 288 19.94 -8.19 0.31
C GLU A 288 19.94 -7.60 -1.10
N MET A 289 19.75 -8.46 -2.10
CA MET A 289 19.55 -8.06 -3.48
C MET A 289 18.23 -8.64 -3.99
N ASN A 290 17.31 -7.77 -4.39
CA ASN A 290 16.06 -8.16 -5.00
C ASN A 290 16.28 -8.40 -6.50
N THR A 291 15.97 -9.60 -6.95
CA THR A 291 16.33 -10.12 -8.27
C THR A 291 15.26 -9.83 -9.32
N ARG A 292 14.75 -8.59 -9.29
CA ARG A 292 13.58 -8.13 -10.06
C ARG A 292 13.55 -6.61 -10.18
N LEU A 293 12.63 -6.11 -11.00
CA LEU A 293 12.23 -4.70 -10.95
C LEU A 293 11.58 -4.41 -9.57
N GLN A 294 11.96 -3.30 -8.93
CA GLN A 294 11.32 -2.86 -7.69
C GLN A 294 10.01 -2.13 -7.96
N VAL A 295 9.12 -2.08 -6.96
CA VAL A 295 7.82 -1.42 -7.08
C VAL A 295 8.02 0.09 -7.31
N GLU A 296 8.96 0.63 -6.54
CA GLU A 296 9.45 2.00 -6.43
C GLU A 296 10.46 2.41 -7.52
N HIS A 297 10.60 1.61 -8.58
CA HIS A 297 11.40 2.00 -9.74
C HIS A 297 11.00 3.35 -10.38
N PRO A 298 9.72 3.83 -10.34
CA PRO A 298 9.36 5.11 -10.95
C PRO A 298 10.12 6.31 -10.39
N VAL A 299 10.51 6.36 -9.11
CA VAL A 299 11.31 7.50 -8.62
C VAL A 299 12.69 7.54 -9.29
N SER A 300 13.30 6.38 -9.56
CA SER A 300 14.53 6.29 -10.35
C SER A 300 14.31 6.73 -11.81
N GLU A 301 13.17 6.38 -12.40
CA GLU A 301 12.80 6.84 -13.76
C GLU A 301 12.64 8.36 -13.82
N MET A 302 11.95 8.95 -12.83
CA MET A 302 11.67 10.39 -12.82
C MET A 302 12.94 11.23 -12.68
N ILE A 303 13.95 10.77 -11.92
CA ILE A 303 15.22 11.51 -11.80
C ILE A 303 16.20 11.25 -12.95
N SER A 304 16.11 10.11 -13.63
CA SER A 304 17.04 9.76 -14.72
C SER A 304 16.49 10.11 -16.12
N GLY A 305 15.17 10.18 -16.26
CA GLY A 305 14.47 10.30 -17.54
C GLY A 305 14.47 9.00 -18.35
N LEU A 306 14.74 7.86 -17.71
CA LEU A 306 14.80 6.54 -18.35
C LEU A 306 13.51 5.75 -18.13
N ASP A 307 13.20 4.85 -19.06
CA ASP A 307 12.17 3.81 -18.88
C ASP A 307 12.89 2.48 -18.60
N LEU A 308 12.84 2.03 -17.35
CA LEU A 308 13.54 0.82 -16.90
C LEU A 308 12.91 -0.45 -17.48
N VAL A 309 11.60 -0.45 -17.74
CA VAL A 309 10.95 -1.57 -18.43
C VAL A 309 11.40 -1.64 -19.89
N GLU A 310 11.63 -0.49 -20.55
CA GLU A 310 12.19 -0.49 -21.91
C GLU A 310 13.59 -1.11 -21.92
N TRP A 311 14.44 -0.74 -20.95
CA TRP A 311 15.76 -1.34 -20.81
C TRP A 311 15.68 -2.85 -20.57
N GLN A 312 14.69 -3.33 -19.78
CA GLN A 312 14.52 -4.76 -19.53
C GLN A 312 14.20 -5.51 -20.82
N LEU A 313 13.33 -4.94 -21.66
CA LEU A 313 12.95 -5.52 -22.94
C LEU A 313 14.11 -5.54 -23.94
N ARG A 314 14.94 -4.49 -23.98
CA ARG A 314 16.12 -4.41 -24.85
C ARG A 314 17.18 -5.42 -24.43
N VAL A 315 17.54 -5.44 -23.15
CA VAL A 315 18.55 -6.37 -22.61
C VAL A 315 18.11 -7.82 -22.78
N ALA A 316 16.84 -8.14 -22.49
CA ALA A 316 16.32 -9.50 -22.71
C ALA A 316 16.31 -9.89 -24.19
N ASN A 317 16.28 -8.92 -25.10
CA ASN A 317 16.42 -9.12 -26.55
C ASN A 317 17.90 -9.16 -27.01
N GLY A 318 18.86 -9.19 -26.07
CA GLY A 318 20.30 -9.27 -26.34
C GLY A 318 20.96 -7.96 -26.77
N GLU A 319 20.27 -6.82 -26.59
CA GLU A 319 20.85 -5.50 -26.85
C GLU A 319 21.76 -5.06 -25.69
N PRO A 320 22.83 -4.29 -25.95
CA PRO A 320 23.65 -3.67 -24.90
C PRO A 320 22.86 -2.64 -24.10
N LEU A 321 23.37 -2.30 -22.92
CA LEU A 321 22.88 -1.12 -22.17
C LEU A 321 22.98 0.14 -23.05
N PRO A 322 21.90 0.97 -23.12
CA PRO A 322 21.91 2.17 -23.96
C PRO A 322 22.88 3.27 -23.52
N LEU A 323 23.25 3.28 -22.23
CA LEU A 323 24.09 4.31 -21.62
C LEU A 323 25.17 3.67 -20.73
N THR A 324 26.34 4.31 -20.67
CA THR A 324 27.39 4.00 -19.68
C THR A 324 27.13 4.72 -18.36
N GLN A 325 27.86 4.34 -17.30
CA GLN A 325 27.69 4.94 -15.97
C GLN A 325 27.91 6.46 -15.97
N GLU A 326 28.83 6.96 -16.79
CA GLU A 326 29.20 8.38 -16.88
C GLU A 326 28.18 9.22 -17.66
N GLN A 327 27.30 8.57 -18.44
CA GLN A 327 26.24 9.24 -19.20
C GLN A 327 24.94 9.38 -18.40
N LEU A 328 24.85 8.69 -17.25
CA LEU A 328 23.70 8.79 -16.36
C LEU A 328 23.80 10.06 -15.53
N GLU A 329 22.71 10.81 -15.45
CA GLU A 329 22.61 12.06 -14.69
C GLU A 329 21.39 12.04 -13.77
N ILE A 330 21.53 12.64 -12.58
CA ILE A 330 20.41 12.91 -11.68
C ILE A 330 19.82 14.27 -12.05
N LYS A 331 18.52 14.29 -12.33
CA LYS A 331 17.74 15.50 -12.61
C LYS A 331 16.66 15.65 -11.56
N GLY A 332 16.79 16.70 -10.74
CA GLY A 332 15.80 17.01 -9.72
C GLY A 332 15.66 15.94 -8.64
N HIS A 333 14.45 15.83 -8.09
CA HIS A 333 14.07 14.96 -6.99
C HIS A 333 12.67 14.39 -7.21
N ALA A 334 12.45 13.15 -6.83
CA ALA A 334 11.17 12.48 -6.95
C ALA A 334 10.74 11.86 -5.62
N PHE A 335 9.43 11.86 -5.38
CA PHE A 335 8.78 11.10 -4.32
C PHE A 335 7.78 10.14 -4.92
N GLU A 336 7.63 8.98 -4.30
CA GLU A 336 6.54 8.03 -4.54
C GLU A 336 5.86 7.72 -3.21
N VAL A 337 4.53 7.61 -3.24
CA VAL A 337 3.75 7.08 -2.14
C VAL A 337 2.87 5.94 -2.63
N ARG A 338 2.76 4.89 -1.81
CA ARG A 338 1.89 3.74 -2.09
C ARG A 338 0.51 3.96 -1.49
N VAL A 339 -0.47 4.12 -2.36
CA VAL A 339 -1.89 4.26 -1.97
C VAL A 339 -2.46 2.85 -1.78
N TYR A 340 -2.74 2.50 -0.53
CA TYR A 340 -3.27 1.18 -0.15
C TYR A 340 -4.72 1.27 0.30
N ALA A 341 -5.47 0.20 0.01
CA ALA A 341 -6.73 -0.12 0.66
C ALA A 341 -6.46 -0.69 2.06
N GLU A 342 -6.30 0.17 3.05
CA GLU A 342 -6.02 -0.20 4.45
C GLU A 342 -6.62 0.84 5.41
N MET A 343 -6.69 0.49 6.70
CA MET A 343 -7.19 1.34 7.79
C MET A 343 -6.05 1.68 8.77
N PRO A 344 -5.24 2.73 8.53
CA PRO A 344 -4.10 3.07 9.37
C PRO A 344 -4.42 3.16 10.88
N GLU A 345 -5.58 3.72 11.22
CA GLU A 345 -6.07 3.89 12.59
C GLU A 345 -6.40 2.56 13.30
N ARG A 346 -6.59 1.49 12.55
CA ARG A 346 -6.80 0.13 13.05
C ARG A 346 -5.60 -0.75 12.74
N ASP A 347 -4.40 -0.29 13.08
CA ASP A 347 -3.15 -1.02 12.85
C ASP A 347 -2.95 -1.43 11.37
N PHE A 348 -3.44 -0.58 10.46
CA PHE A 348 -3.35 -0.76 9.02
C PHE A 348 -3.93 -2.08 8.51
N LEU A 349 -5.05 -2.53 9.10
CA LEU A 349 -5.78 -3.67 8.59
C LEU A 349 -6.17 -3.45 7.11
N PRO A 350 -5.97 -4.44 6.22
CA PRO A 350 -6.39 -4.34 4.85
C PRO A 350 -7.90 -4.11 4.71
N ALA A 351 -8.28 -3.28 3.75
CA ALA A 351 -9.66 -3.00 3.41
C ALA A 351 -10.00 -3.60 2.04
N THR A 352 -11.24 -4.04 1.89
CA THR A 352 -11.76 -4.56 0.61
C THR A 352 -13.09 -3.88 0.28
N GLY A 353 -13.51 -3.98 -0.96
CA GLY A 353 -14.79 -3.44 -1.41
C GLY A 353 -14.70 -2.72 -2.74
N ARG A 354 -15.79 -2.06 -3.11
CA ARG A 354 -15.91 -1.39 -4.41
C ARG A 354 -15.50 0.06 -4.32
N LEU A 355 -14.70 0.50 -5.29
CA LEU A 355 -14.33 1.91 -5.46
C LEU A 355 -15.53 2.69 -6.02
N THR A 356 -16.41 3.18 -5.14
CA THR A 356 -17.63 3.89 -5.54
C THR A 356 -17.35 5.24 -6.20
N TYR A 357 -16.26 5.89 -5.75
CA TYR A 357 -15.76 7.13 -6.31
C TYR A 357 -14.23 7.07 -6.34
N LEU A 358 -13.63 7.50 -7.44
CA LEU A 358 -12.18 7.63 -7.57
C LEU A 358 -11.85 8.90 -8.36
N HIS A 359 -11.23 9.86 -7.68
CA HIS A 359 -10.67 11.06 -8.27
C HIS A 359 -9.17 11.05 -8.03
N ALA A 360 -8.42 10.72 -9.07
CA ALA A 360 -6.97 10.73 -9.05
C ALA A 360 -6.45 12.12 -9.50
N PRO A 361 -5.30 12.59 -8.98
CA PRO A 361 -4.68 13.81 -9.45
C PRO A 361 -4.43 13.80 -10.95
N THR A 362 -4.47 14.98 -11.57
CA THR A 362 -4.22 15.08 -13.02
C THR A 362 -2.76 14.72 -13.33
N GLU A 363 -2.55 13.74 -14.22
CA GLU A 363 -1.22 13.37 -14.69
C GLU A 363 -0.60 14.52 -15.52
N THR A 364 0.67 14.81 -15.24
CA THR A 364 1.49 15.82 -15.92
C THR A 364 2.93 15.31 -16.02
N ASP A 365 3.83 16.08 -16.64
CA ASP A 365 5.26 15.75 -16.64
C ASP A 365 5.88 15.67 -15.23
N TYR A 366 5.18 16.17 -14.20
CA TYR A 366 5.64 16.24 -12.81
C TYR A 366 4.81 15.42 -11.83
N VAL A 367 3.68 14.86 -12.26
CA VAL A 367 2.76 14.05 -11.45
C VAL A 367 2.36 12.85 -12.29
N ARG A 368 2.72 11.65 -11.82
CA ARG A 368 2.50 10.38 -12.50
C ARG A 368 1.71 9.46 -11.60
N ILE A 369 0.78 8.70 -12.19
CA ILE A 369 -0.02 7.73 -11.45
C ILE A 369 0.08 6.37 -12.15
N ASP A 370 0.69 5.43 -11.44
CA ASP A 370 0.71 4.03 -11.86
C ASP A 370 -0.38 3.29 -11.06
N THR A 371 -1.47 2.93 -11.74
CA THR A 371 -2.62 2.25 -11.13
C THR A 371 -3.12 1.08 -11.97
N GLY A 372 -3.72 0.10 -11.30
CA GLY A 372 -4.39 -1.05 -11.92
C GLY A 372 -5.89 -1.11 -11.65
N VAL A 373 -6.48 -0.05 -11.10
CA VAL A 373 -7.90 0.03 -10.74
C VAL A 373 -8.55 1.29 -11.31
N ARG A 374 -9.87 1.23 -11.48
CA ARG A 374 -10.69 2.36 -11.93
C ARG A 374 -11.90 2.51 -11.02
N GLN A 375 -12.57 3.66 -11.11
CA GLN A 375 -13.87 3.82 -10.47
C GLN A 375 -14.80 2.66 -10.86
N GLY A 376 -15.39 2.04 -9.85
CA GLY A 376 -16.29 0.91 -9.96
C GLY A 376 -15.63 -0.47 -9.94
N ASP A 377 -14.30 -0.56 -10.02
CA ASP A 377 -13.57 -1.81 -9.80
C ASP A 377 -13.63 -2.20 -8.30
N GLU A 378 -13.37 -3.47 -8.01
CA GLU A 378 -13.40 -4.05 -6.65
C GLU A 378 -11.97 -4.39 -6.18
N VAL A 379 -11.64 -3.97 -4.96
CA VAL A 379 -10.45 -4.42 -4.25
C VAL A 379 -10.80 -5.72 -3.52
N SER A 380 -10.38 -6.85 -4.09
CA SER A 380 -10.65 -8.18 -3.52
C SER A 380 -9.66 -8.55 -2.43
N MET A 381 -10.05 -9.46 -1.53
CA MET A 381 -9.18 -10.01 -0.46
C MET A 381 -8.02 -10.92 -0.92
N PHE A 382 -8.02 -11.37 -2.19
CA PHE A 382 -7.08 -12.38 -2.69
C PHE A 382 -5.68 -11.85 -3.00
N TYR A 383 -5.53 -10.54 -3.15
CA TYR A 383 -4.32 -9.92 -3.69
C TYR A 383 -3.80 -8.80 -2.79
N ASP A 384 -2.71 -8.17 -3.22
CA ASP A 384 -2.13 -7.01 -2.56
C ASP A 384 -3.09 -5.80 -2.54
N PRO A 385 -3.18 -5.02 -1.43
CA PRO A 385 -4.13 -3.92 -1.31
C PRO A 385 -3.73 -2.64 -2.04
N MET A 386 -2.60 -2.62 -2.75
CA MET A 386 -2.14 -1.42 -3.43
C MET A 386 -3.09 -1.03 -4.57
N ILE A 387 -3.68 0.15 -4.45
CA ILE A 387 -4.59 0.76 -5.43
C ILE A 387 -3.76 1.45 -6.51
N ALA A 388 -2.77 2.24 -6.10
CA ALA A 388 -1.95 3.04 -7.00
C ALA A 388 -0.62 3.42 -6.36
N LYS A 389 0.32 3.83 -7.20
CA LYS A 389 1.51 4.58 -6.83
C LYS A 389 1.32 6.01 -7.33
N LEU A 390 1.43 6.98 -6.43
CA LEU A 390 1.43 8.39 -6.78
C LEU A 390 2.87 8.87 -6.75
N ILE A 391 3.37 9.31 -7.90
CA ILE A 391 4.75 9.74 -8.07
C ILE A 391 4.77 11.21 -8.46
N VAL A 392 5.63 11.99 -7.82
CA VAL A 392 5.85 13.38 -8.18
C VAL A 392 7.33 13.66 -8.38
N TRP A 393 7.63 14.67 -9.19
CA TRP A 393 8.98 15.17 -9.41
C TRP A 393 9.06 16.67 -9.17
N GLY A 394 10.22 17.17 -8.75
CA GLY A 394 10.56 18.58 -8.59
C GLY A 394 12.02 18.85 -8.94
N ALA A 395 12.36 20.10 -9.21
CA ALA A 395 13.74 20.54 -9.43
C ALA A 395 14.64 20.32 -8.19
N ASP A 396 14.02 20.27 -7.02
CA ASP A 396 14.63 19.93 -5.74
C ASP A 396 13.60 19.21 -4.84
N ARG A 397 14.08 18.65 -3.72
CA ARG A 397 13.26 17.92 -2.75
C ARG A 397 12.09 18.76 -2.22
N HIS A 398 12.29 20.06 -1.98
CA HIS A 398 11.25 20.94 -1.42
C HIS A 398 10.12 21.18 -2.43
N GLN A 399 10.47 21.42 -3.70
CA GLN A 399 9.48 21.54 -4.77
C GLN A 399 8.72 20.22 -4.98
N ALA A 400 9.42 19.08 -4.98
CA ALA A 400 8.81 17.78 -5.10
C ALA A 400 7.84 17.51 -3.93
N LEU A 401 8.22 17.87 -2.70
CA LEU A 401 7.38 17.73 -1.51
C LEU A 401 6.10 18.57 -1.58
N LYS A 402 6.21 19.85 -1.98
CA LYS A 402 5.03 20.70 -2.19
C LYS A 402 4.07 20.14 -3.24
N ARG A 403 4.61 19.54 -4.31
CA ARG A 403 3.81 18.88 -5.34
C ARG A 403 3.16 17.61 -4.80
N LEU A 404 3.86 16.82 -3.99
CA LEU A 404 3.30 15.64 -3.34
C LEU A 404 2.13 16.01 -2.44
N GLN A 405 2.30 17.04 -1.61
CA GLN A 405 1.24 17.57 -0.74
C GLN A 405 0.02 18.03 -1.55
N ALA A 406 0.24 18.77 -2.64
CA ALA A 406 -0.84 19.21 -3.52
C ALA A 406 -1.55 18.04 -4.22
N ALA A 407 -0.80 17.05 -4.70
CA ALA A 407 -1.35 15.88 -5.38
C ALA A 407 -2.11 14.98 -4.41
N LEU A 408 -1.62 14.74 -3.20
CA LEU A 408 -2.37 14.01 -2.16
C LEU A 408 -3.65 14.75 -1.76
N GLY A 409 -3.62 16.08 -1.73
CA GLY A 409 -4.82 16.91 -1.54
C GLY A 409 -5.80 16.89 -2.71
N ASP A 410 -5.44 16.32 -3.85
CA ASP A 410 -6.32 16.15 -5.02
C ASP A 410 -6.71 14.68 -5.25
N TYR A 411 -6.28 13.77 -4.37
CA TYR A 411 -6.56 12.34 -4.47
C TYR A 411 -7.67 11.92 -3.50
N TYR A 412 -8.79 11.46 -4.06
CA TYR A 412 -9.94 11.00 -3.30
C TYR A 412 -10.42 9.64 -3.75
N ILE A 413 -10.64 8.75 -2.79
CA ILE A 413 -11.19 7.41 -3.00
C ILE A 413 -12.30 7.18 -1.97
N SER A 414 -13.46 6.70 -2.43
CA SER A 414 -14.59 6.35 -1.57
C SER A 414 -15.11 4.93 -1.86
N GLY A 415 -15.75 4.33 -0.86
CA GLY A 415 -16.27 2.96 -0.89
C GLY A 415 -15.30 1.91 -0.32
N VAL A 416 -14.02 2.25 -0.18
CA VAL A 416 -12.99 1.44 0.49
C VAL A 416 -12.15 2.37 1.37
N LYS A 417 -11.80 1.95 2.59
CA LYS A 417 -10.89 2.71 3.46
C LYS A 417 -9.47 2.67 2.89
N THR A 418 -8.76 3.79 3.00
CA THR A 418 -7.42 3.95 2.40
C THR A 418 -6.46 4.67 3.34
N ASN A 419 -5.17 4.58 3.03
CA ASN A 419 -4.14 5.30 3.76
C ASN A 419 -3.90 6.75 3.29
N LEU A 420 -4.73 7.32 2.41
CA LEU A 420 -4.52 8.67 1.86
C LEU A 420 -4.39 9.75 2.94
N ALA A 421 -5.26 9.71 3.97
CA ALA A 421 -5.20 10.67 5.08
C ALA A 421 -3.90 10.53 5.88
N PHE A 422 -3.46 9.29 6.13
CA PHE A 422 -2.20 9.00 6.79
C PHE A 422 -1.01 9.54 5.99
N LEU A 423 -0.97 9.30 4.68
CA LEU A 423 0.07 9.80 3.78
C LEU A 423 0.13 11.34 3.79
N SER A 424 -1.02 12.02 3.70
CA SER A 424 -1.12 13.48 3.76
C SER A 424 -0.57 14.04 5.07
N THR A 425 -0.86 13.40 6.21
CA THR A 425 -0.30 13.80 7.51
C THR A 425 1.20 13.57 7.56
N LEU A 426 1.68 12.40 7.12
CA LEU A 426 3.09 12.03 7.13
C LEU A 426 3.96 13.03 6.37
N VAL A 427 3.57 13.39 5.14
CA VAL A 427 4.34 14.34 4.31
C VAL A 427 4.27 15.78 4.81
N SER A 428 3.39 16.06 5.79
CA SER A 428 3.26 17.36 6.43
C SER A 428 4.09 17.49 7.71
N LEU A 429 4.72 16.40 8.18
CA LEU A 429 5.54 16.42 9.39
C LEU A 429 6.84 17.23 9.19
N PRO A 430 7.23 18.07 10.17
CA PRO A 430 8.47 18.84 10.10
C PRO A 430 9.73 17.99 9.91
N ASP A 431 9.83 16.85 10.60
CA ASP A 431 11.00 15.96 10.52
C ASP A 431 11.10 15.27 9.15
N PHE A 432 9.97 14.97 8.51
CA PHE A 432 9.95 14.49 7.13
C PHE A 432 10.46 15.58 6.16
N ALA A 433 9.99 16.82 6.33
CA ALA A 433 10.43 17.95 5.53
C ALA A 433 11.94 18.25 5.71
N ALA A 434 12.46 18.06 6.92
CA ALA A 434 13.88 18.24 7.27
C ALA A 434 14.78 17.05 6.84
N ALA A 435 14.21 15.97 6.31
CA ALA A 435 14.92 14.72 5.98
C ALA A 435 15.59 14.04 7.19
N HIS A 436 14.97 14.14 8.38
CA HIS A 436 15.32 13.33 9.54
C HIS A 436 14.65 11.95 9.43
N LEU A 437 15.19 11.12 8.54
CA LEU A 437 14.59 9.84 8.17
C LEU A 437 15.34 8.67 8.82
N ASP A 438 14.58 7.71 9.35
CA ASP A 438 15.08 6.39 9.73
C ASP A 438 13.97 5.34 9.59
N THR A 439 14.36 4.07 9.66
CA THR A 439 13.45 2.92 9.49
C THR A 439 12.37 2.76 10.57
N GLY A 440 12.44 3.53 11.66
CA GLY A 440 11.43 3.60 12.72
C GLY A 440 10.67 4.93 12.75
N PHE A 441 10.74 5.73 11.69
CA PHE A 441 10.13 7.06 11.62
C PHE A 441 8.63 7.04 11.94
N ILE A 442 7.87 6.08 11.39
CA ILE A 442 6.42 5.98 11.60
C ILE A 442 6.12 5.68 13.08
N GLU A 443 6.83 4.72 13.67
CA GLU A 443 6.66 4.34 15.07
C GLU A 443 7.00 5.49 16.04
N GLN A 444 8.00 6.30 15.70
CA GLN A 444 8.39 7.49 16.48
C GLN A 444 7.34 8.61 16.44
N HIS A 445 6.54 8.69 15.37
CA HIS A 445 5.61 9.80 15.11
C HIS A 445 4.13 9.39 15.21
N LEU A 446 3.79 8.24 15.81
CA LEU A 446 2.42 7.72 15.86
C LEU A 446 1.39 8.75 16.35
N GLU A 447 1.69 9.47 17.44
CA GLU A 447 0.76 10.47 17.98
C GLU A 447 0.47 11.62 16.99
N ALA A 448 1.50 12.07 16.26
CA ALA A 448 1.37 13.12 15.26
C ALA A 448 0.70 12.63 13.96
N LEU A 449 0.84 11.34 13.63
CA LEU A 449 0.26 10.72 12.44
C LEU A 449 -1.25 10.45 12.59
N PHE A 450 -1.75 10.36 13.83
CA PHE A 450 -3.16 10.13 14.16
C PHE A 450 -3.73 11.25 15.02
N PRO A 451 -3.83 12.49 14.49
CA PRO A 451 -4.38 13.60 15.24
C PRO A 451 -5.86 13.36 15.58
N PRO A 452 -6.36 13.92 16.69
CA PRO A 452 -7.76 13.80 17.08
C PRO A 452 -8.68 14.36 15.99
N ALA A 453 -9.89 13.78 15.88
CA ALA A 453 -10.88 14.20 14.90
C ALA A 453 -11.17 15.70 15.03
N SER A 454 -11.00 16.43 13.94
CA SER A 454 -11.32 17.85 13.86
C SER A 454 -12.80 18.05 13.54
N SER A 455 -13.39 19.13 14.05
CA SER A 455 -14.73 19.54 13.59
C SER A 455 -14.70 20.00 12.13
N PRO A 456 -15.78 19.78 11.36
CA PRO A 456 -15.88 20.23 9.98
C PRO A 456 -15.87 21.76 9.92
N PRO A 457 -15.07 22.36 9.00
CA PRO A 457 -15.13 23.79 8.71
C PRO A 457 -16.52 24.23 8.27
N ASN A 458 -16.85 25.50 8.47
CA ASN A 458 -18.11 26.09 8.02
C ASN A 458 -18.30 25.94 6.50
N GLU A 459 -17.20 25.96 5.73
CA GLU A 459 -17.21 25.74 4.28
C GLU A 459 -17.68 24.34 3.88
N VAL A 460 -17.25 23.32 4.63
CA VAL A 460 -17.64 21.93 4.42
C VAL A 460 -19.14 21.76 4.70
N LEU A 461 -19.57 22.28 5.84
CA LEU A 461 -20.97 22.30 6.25
C LEU A 461 -21.86 23.09 5.27
N ALA A 462 -21.38 24.22 4.77
CA ALA A 462 -22.06 25.04 3.77
C ALA A 462 -22.23 24.31 2.43
N ALA A 463 -21.18 23.62 1.96
CA ALA A 463 -21.23 22.84 0.74
C ALA A 463 -22.22 21.67 0.86
N ALA A 464 -22.18 20.93 1.98
CA ALA A 464 -23.15 19.85 2.25
C ALA A 464 -24.59 20.36 2.29
N CYS A 465 -24.83 21.47 3.00
CA CYS A 465 -26.14 22.10 3.12
C CYS A 465 -26.67 22.55 1.75
N LEU A 466 -25.86 23.27 0.96
CA LEU A 466 -26.25 23.72 -0.37
C LEU A 466 -26.59 22.53 -1.30
N ALA A 467 -25.77 21.48 -1.27
CA ALA A 467 -26.00 20.29 -2.08
C ALA A 467 -27.31 19.59 -1.72
N GLU A 468 -27.63 19.44 -0.44
CA GLU A 468 -28.88 18.82 0.01
C GLU A 468 -30.11 19.68 -0.37
N LEU A 469 -30.04 21.00 -0.18
CA LEU A 469 -31.11 21.93 -0.57
C LEU A 469 -31.43 21.85 -2.06
N VAL A 470 -30.40 21.93 -2.91
CA VAL A 470 -30.57 21.87 -4.37
C VAL A 470 -31.05 20.48 -4.80
N THR A 471 -30.46 19.40 -4.27
CA THR A 471 -30.87 18.02 -4.60
C THR A 471 -32.32 17.75 -4.21
N ARG A 472 -32.76 18.28 -3.05
CA ARG A 472 -34.16 18.20 -2.62
C ARG A 472 -35.10 18.94 -3.57
N GLN A 473 -34.72 20.15 -4.00
CA GLN A 473 -35.49 20.94 -4.95
C GLN A 473 -35.63 20.23 -6.30
N GLU A 474 -34.55 19.62 -6.80
CA GLU A 474 -34.55 18.82 -8.03
C GLU A 474 -35.47 17.60 -7.92
N ARG A 475 -35.36 16.83 -6.83
CA ARG A 475 -36.22 15.66 -6.58
C ARG A 475 -37.70 16.03 -6.54
N LEU A 476 -38.04 17.15 -5.88
CA LEU A 476 -39.41 17.63 -5.81
C LEU A 476 -39.91 18.10 -7.18
N THR A 477 -39.09 18.79 -7.96
CA THR A 477 -39.42 19.20 -9.34
C THR A 477 -39.69 17.99 -10.23
N GLN A 478 -38.87 16.94 -10.13
CA GLN A 478 -39.09 15.68 -10.86
C GLN A 478 -40.38 14.98 -10.42
N THR A 479 -40.63 14.91 -9.11
CA THR A 479 -41.85 14.31 -8.55
C THR A 479 -43.09 15.08 -9.00
N GLN A 480 -43.03 16.41 -9.03
CA GLN A 480 -44.08 17.29 -9.52
C GLN A 480 -44.37 17.06 -11.01
N ALA A 481 -43.32 16.92 -11.83
CA ALA A 481 -43.46 16.64 -13.25
C ALA A 481 -44.12 15.26 -13.54
N GLN A 482 -43.97 14.30 -12.64
CA GLN A 482 -44.59 12.97 -12.72
C GLN A 482 -45.93 12.87 -11.98
N SER A 483 -46.33 13.93 -11.28
CA SER A 483 -47.56 13.99 -10.49
C SER A 483 -48.78 14.21 -11.37
N ILE A 484 -49.93 13.68 -10.94
CA ILE A 484 -51.24 14.00 -11.50
C ILE A 484 -51.69 15.44 -11.18
N ASP A 485 -51.01 16.09 -10.24
CA ASP A 485 -51.18 17.50 -9.89
C ASP A 485 -49.81 18.22 -9.95
N PRO A 486 -49.38 18.65 -11.15
CA PRO A 486 -48.10 19.32 -11.34
C PRO A 486 -48.06 20.75 -10.79
N TYR A 487 -49.19 21.30 -10.34
CA TYR A 487 -49.24 22.64 -9.73
C TYR A 487 -49.47 22.59 -8.22
N SER A 488 -49.35 21.40 -7.62
CA SER A 488 -49.53 21.22 -6.17
C SER A 488 -48.56 22.12 -5.39
N PRO A 489 -49.05 22.97 -4.47
CA PRO A 489 -48.20 23.79 -3.61
C PRO A 489 -47.36 22.94 -2.64
N TRP A 490 -47.75 21.68 -2.41
CA TRP A 490 -47.01 20.74 -1.56
C TRP A 490 -45.73 20.19 -2.21
N ALA A 491 -45.53 20.45 -3.50
CA ALA A 491 -44.30 20.11 -4.21
C ALA A 491 -43.30 21.27 -4.30
N ILE A 492 -43.59 22.41 -3.67
CA ILE A 492 -42.70 23.58 -3.64
C ILE A 492 -41.71 23.42 -2.47
N ALA A 493 -40.42 23.50 -2.77
CA ALA A 493 -39.32 23.30 -1.81
C ALA A 493 -38.87 24.61 -1.13
N ASP A 494 -39.80 25.48 -0.76
CA ASP A 494 -39.52 26.84 -0.22
C ASP A 494 -39.66 26.92 1.31
N ALA A 495 -39.84 25.77 1.97
CA ALA A 495 -40.03 25.64 3.41
C ALA A 495 -41.21 26.47 3.97
N TRP A 496 -42.26 26.75 3.18
CA TRP A 496 -43.35 27.66 3.54
C TRP A 496 -43.91 27.48 4.96
N ARG A 497 -44.10 28.60 5.67
CA ARG A 497 -44.78 28.67 6.98
C ARG A 497 -45.71 29.88 7.03
N MET A 498 -46.87 29.72 7.66
CA MET A 498 -47.78 30.84 7.90
C MET A 498 -47.22 31.76 8.99
N ASN A 499 -46.90 33.00 8.64
CA ASN A 499 -46.41 34.07 9.55
C ASN A 499 -44.98 33.87 10.13
N GLN A 500 -44.15 33.00 9.55
CA GLN A 500 -42.75 32.83 9.93
C GLN A 500 -41.88 32.62 8.68
N GLU A 501 -40.57 32.82 8.81
CA GLU A 501 -39.62 32.40 7.77
C GLU A 501 -39.58 30.87 7.68
N GLY A 502 -39.54 30.36 6.46
CA GLY A 502 -39.35 28.93 6.21
C GLY A 502 -37.93 28.51 6.56
N VAL A 503 -37.81 27.42 7.32
CA VAL A 503 -36.53 26.90 7.80
C VAL A 503 -36.40 25.43 7.45
N ASP A 504 -35.31 25.08 6.78
CA ASP A 504 -34.85 23.72 6.67
C ASP A 504 -33.78 23.45 7.72
N HIS A 505 -34.01 22.42 8.52
CA HIS A 505 -33.08 21.96 9.53
C HIS A 505 -32.37 20.72 9.00
N PHE A 506 -31.04 20.77 8.98
CA PHE A 506 -30.20 19.63 8.66
C PHE A 506 -29.35 19.32 9.87
N GLU A 507 -29.29 18.06 10.27
CA GLU A 507 -28.39 17.62 11.33
C GLU A 507 -27.34 16.72 10.71
N PHE A 508 -26.15 17.27 10.45
CA PHE A 508 -25.07 16.50 9.88
C PHE A 508 -24.31 15.78 10.99
N GLN A 509 -24.04 14.50 10.81
CA GLN A 509 -23.25 13.70 11.72
C GLN A 509 -21.86 13.46 11.14
N LEU A 510 -20.82 13.66 11.94
CA LEU A 510 -19.45 13.23 11.66
C LEU A 510 -18.95 12.40 12.85
N GLY A 511 -18.72 11.10 12.62
CA GLY A 511 -18.48 10.17 13.72
C GLY A 511 -19.69 10.11 14.66
N GLU A 512 -19.48 10.36 15.95
CA GLU A 512 -20.55 10.39 16.96
C GLU A 512 -21.10 11.79 17.23
N VAL A 513 -20.54 12.82 16.58
CA VAL A 513 -20.90 14.22 16.85
C VAL A 513 -21.92 14.71 15.83
N LEU A 514 -22.99 15.32 16.34
CA LEU A 514 -24.02 15.98 15.54
C LEU A 514 -23.71 17.47 15.39
N TYR A 515 -23.86 17.96 14.17
CA TYR A 515 -23.65 19.33 13.74
C TYR A 515 -24.99 19.85 13.20
N PRO A 516 -25.83 20.44 14.06
CA PRO A 516 -27.09 21.03 13.63
C PRO A 516 -26.83 22.28 12.81
N ILE A 517 -27.46 22.34 11.64
CA ILE A 517 -27.39 23.43 10.68
C ILE A 517 -28.80 23.86 10.33
N GLN A 518 -29.00 25.17 10.36
CA GLN A 518 -30.24 25.77 9.89
C GLN A 518 -29.98 26.50 8.57
N GLY A 519 -30.62 26.01 7.52
CA GLY A 519 -30.66 26.61 6.19
C GLY A 519 -32.00 27.32 5.99
N TYR A 520 -31.97 28.61 5.67
CA TYR A 520 -33.20 29.39 5.42
C TYR A 520 -33.17 29.93 4.00
N TYR A 521 -34.25 29.80 3.26
CA TYR A 521 -34.38 30.50 1.98
C TYR A 521 -35.01 31.87 2.21
N ARG A 522 -34.30 32.95 1.84
CA ARG A 522 -34.83 34.33 1.92
C ARG A 522 -34.62 35.03 0.59
N ALA A 523 -35.73 35.31 -0.10
CA ALA A 523 -35.87 36.06 -1.35
C ALA A 523 -35.04 35.58 -2.56
N ASP A 524 -33.71 35.56 -2.46
CA ASP A 524 -32.78 35.33 -3.56
C ASP A 524 -31.60 34.38 -3.22
N ALA A 525 -31.46 33.95 -1.96
CA ALA A 525 -30.39 33.06 -1.54
C ALA A 525 -30.77 32.22 -0.31
N TYR A 526 -29.99 31.17 -0.07
CA TYR A 526 -30.01 30.46 1.20
C TYR A 526 -29.18 31.23 2.23
N TYR A 527 -29.44 31.01 3.51
CA TYR A 527 -28.68 31.55 4.62
C TYR A 527 -28.33 30.41 5.57
N LEU A 528 -27.08 30.35 5.99
CA LEU A 528 -26.54 29.35 6.90
C LEU A 528 -26.37 29.99 8.28
N GLN A 529 -27.04 29.46 9.29
CA GLN A 529 -26.77 29.82 10.67
C GLN A 529 -25.58 28.99 11.17
N THR A 530 -24.43 29.64 11.39
CA THR A 530 -23.30 29.04 12.11
C THR A 530 -23.35 29.45 13.59
N PRO A 531 -22.57 28.82 14.49
CA PRO A 531 -22.47 29.26 15.88
C PRO A 531 -22.01 30.73 16.03
N GLU A 532 -21.31 31.26 15.03
CA GLU A 532 -20.67 32.57 15.05
C GLU A 532 -21.54 33.67 14.42
N ALA A 533 -22.25 33.37 13.32
CA ALA A 533 -23.06 34.34 12.59
C ALA A 533 -24.04 33.69 11.59
N GLU A 534 -25.06 34.46 11.18
CA GLU A 534 -25.81 34.19 9.95
C GLU A 534 -24.97 34.61 8.74
N GLN A 535 -24.78 33.70 7.78
CA GLN A 535 -24.03 33.97 6.56
C GLN A 535 -24.87 33.63 5.32
N ARG A 536 -24.85 34.52 4.32
CA ARG A 536 -25.49 34.27 3.03
C ARG A 536 -24.80 33.08 2.34
N LEU A 537 -25.59 32.08 1.96
CA LEU A 537 -25.19 30.88 1.25
C LEU A 537 -25.82 30.89 -0.15
N SER A 538 -24.97 30.88 -1.17
CA SER A 538 -25.43 30.75 -2.55
C SER A 538 -24.42 29.90 -3.32
N GLY A 539 -24.79 29.45 -4.51
CA GLY A 539 -23.89 28.68 -5.34
C GLY A 539 -24.63 27.93 -6.44
N GLU A 540 -23.85 27.21 -7.22
CA GLU A 540 -24.36 26.41 -8.32
C GLU A 540 -23.59 25.09 -8.44
N ARG A 541 -24.27 24.07 -8.96
CA ARG A 541 -23.66 22.79 -9.30
C ARG A 541 -23.00 22.92 -10.67
N LEU A 542 -21.68 22.78 -10.72
CA LEU A 542 -20.87 22.91 -11.94
C LEU A 542 -20.86 21.60 -12.75
N THR A 543 -20.72 20.47 -12.05
CA THR A 543 -20.75 19.10 -12.61
C THR A 543 -21.54 18.19 -11.68
N GLU A 544 -21.62 16.87 -11.94
CA GLU A 544 -22.37 15.95 -11.07
C GLU A 544 -21.96 16.04 -9.59
N HIS A 545 -20.68 16.29 -9.32
CA HIS A 545 -20.15 16.34 -7.95
C HIS A 545 -19.51 17.68 -7.57
N GLU A 546 -19.14 18.53 -8.53
CA GLU A 546 -18.47 19.80 -8.21
C GLU A 546 -19.46 20.95 -7.99
N TRP A 547 -19.21 21.73 -6.95
CA TRP A 547 -20.01 22.88 -6.55
C TRP A 547 -19.15 24.13 -6.45
N LEU A 548 -19.69 25.24 -6.96
CA LEU A 548 -19.18 26.57 -6.65
C LEU A 548 -20.04 27.15 -5.52
N VAL A 549 -19.45 27.28 -4.34
CA VAL A 549 -20.15 27.69 -3.11
C VAL A 549 -19.68 29.07 -2.69
N SER A 550 -20.62 29.97 -2.42
CA SER A 550 -20.39 31.29 -1.86
C SER A 550 -20.98 31.35 -0.45
N LEU A 551 -20.11 31.41 0.55
CA LEU A 551 -20.44 31.59 1.96
C LEU A 551 -19.98 32.99 2.41
N GLY A 552 -20.94 33.89 2.62
CA GLY A 552 -20.67 35.30 2.93
C GLY A 552 -19.90 35.99 1.80
N LYS A 553 -18.62 36.31 2.05
CA LYS A 553 -17.72 36.95 1.07
C LYS A 553 -16.75 35.96 0.40
N LYS A 554 -16.70 34.71 0.86
CA LYS A 554 -15.78 33.69 0.36
C LYS A 554 -16.51 32.84 -0.68
N THR A 555 -15.96 32.77 -1.88
CA THR A 555 -16.39 31.82 -2.92
C THR A 555 -15.31 30.77 -3.08
N PHE A 556 -15.69 29.50 -3.07
CA PHE A 556 -14.78 28.36 -3.14
C PHE A 556 -15.41 27.21 -3.91
N ARG A 557 -14.56 26.27 -4.34
CA ARG A 557 -15.00 25.01 -4.94
C ARG A 557 -14.97 23.91 -3.89
N ALA A 558 -15.96 23.03 -3.95
CA ALA A 558 -16.02 21.81 -3.16
C ALA A 558 -16.63 20.70 -4.00
N THR A 559 -16.23 19.45 -3.74
CA THR A 559 -16.87 18.29 -4.34
C THR A 559 -17.78 17.65 -3.32
N VAL A 560 -19.05 17.46 -3.64
CA VAL A 560 -20.04 16.82 -2.76
C VAL A 560 -20.53 15.56 -3.45
N LEU A 561 -20.23 14.41 -2.85
CA LEU A 561 -20.61 13.10 -3.36
C LEU A 561 -22.04 12.73 -2.94
N ALA A 562 -22.64 11.76 -3.62
CA ALA A 562 -24.02 11.32 -3.34
C ALA A 562 -24.20 10.74 -1.92
N ASN A 563 -23.15 10.19 -1.32
CA ASN A 563 -23.14 9.72 0.06
C ASN A 563 -22.89 10.86 1.08
N ARG A 564 -22.95 12.13 0.64
CA ARG A 564 -22.73 13.35 1.43
C ARG A 564 -21.29 13.53 1.93
N THR A 565 -20.33 12.76 1.41
CA THR A 565 -18.92 13.08 1.61
C THR A 565 -18.58 14.39 0.91
N VAL A 566 -18.04 15.36 1.65
CA VAL A 566 -17.55 16.63 1.09
C VAL A 566 -16.04 16.60 0.99
N LEU A 567 -15.51 16.90 -0.18
CA LEU A 567 -14.09 17.02 -0.45
C LEU A 567 -13.73 18.50 -0.55
N TRP A 568 -12.87 18.96 0.35
CA TRP A 568 -12.48 20.36 0.45
C TRP A 568 -11.09 20.50 1.06
N GLU A 569 -10.25 21.35 0.43
CA GLU A 569 -8.85 21.63 0.83
C GLU A 569 -8.04 20.36 1.18
N GLY A 570 -8.12 19.33 0.32
CA GLY A 570 -7.34 18.10 0.51
C GLY A 570 -7.82 17.16 1.59
N LYS A 571 -8.99 17.41 2.18
CA LYS A 571 -9.63 16.53 3.16
C LYS A 571 -10.99 16.03 2.67
N ALA A 572 -11.29 14.79 3.02
CA ALA A 572 -12.61 14.20 2.84
C ALA A 572 -13.36 14.23 4.18
N TRP A 573 -14.59 14.71 4.15
CA TRP A 573 -15.46 14.84 5.31
C TRP A 573 -16.68 13.94 5.10
N GLU A 574 -16.67 12.76 5.69
CA GLU A 574 -17.75 11.76 5.61
C GLU A 574 -18.94 12.19 6.50
N LEU A 575 -19.76 13.10 6.00
CA LEU A 575 -20.97 13.53 6.69
C LEU A 575 -22.12 12.56 6.43
N ARG A 576 -22.93 12.30 7.45
CA ARG A 576 -24.25 11.68 7.31
C ARG A 576 -25.32 12.69 7.64
N LEU A 577 -26.50 12.59 7.01
CA LEU A 577 -27.65 13.37 7.45
C LEU A 577 -28.39 12.53 8.49
N HIS A 578 -28.36 12.97 9.74
CA HIS A 578 -29.10 12.33 10.82
C HIS A 578 -30.59 12.65 10.67
N ASP A 579 -31.41 11.61 10.56
CA ASP A 579 -32.87 11.71 10.56
C ASP A 579 -33.40 10.99 11.81
N PRO A 580 -33.78 11.73 12.87
CA PRO A 580 -34.22 11.15 14.13
C PRO A 580 -35.50 10.30 14.03
N VAL A 581 -36.23 10.34 12.90
CA VAL A 581 -37.42 9.50 12.68
C VAL A 581 -37.04 8.10 12.16
N HIS A 582 -35.87 7.92 11.57
CA HIS A 582 -35.44 6.69 10.89
C HIS A 582 -34.63 5.72 11.78
N GLU A 583 -34.00 6.19 12.87
CA GLU A 583 -33.09 5.37 13.72
C GLU A 583 -33.78 4.49 14.79
N VAL A 584 -35.09 4.65 15.00
CA VAL A 584 -35.82 3.90 16.04
C VAL A 584 -35.92 2.38 15.74
N ASP A 585 -35.62 1.95 14.51
CA ASP A 585 -35.69 0.55 14.08
C ASP A 585 -34.35 -0.24 14.16
N GLU A 586 -33.20 0.40 14.35
CA GLU A 586 -31.87 -0.28 14.20
C GLU A 586 -31.13 -0.60 15.51
N GLN A 587 -31.60 -0.13 16.67
CA GLN A 587 -30.95 -0.40 17.96
C GLN A 587 -31.38 -1.76 18.56
N GLY A 588 -30.90 -2.84 17.97
CA GLY A 588 -30.92 -4.17 18.56
C GLY A 588 -29.56 -4.86 18.41
N VAL A 589 -29.10 -5.47 19.52
CA VAL A 589 -27.90 -6.34 19.64
C VAL A 589 -26.57 -5.54 19.70
N GLN A 590 -25.63 -5.69 20.65
CA GLN A 590 -24.98 -6.89 21.20
C GLN A 590 -24.21 -6.62 22.50
N GLY A 591 -24.12 -7.63 23.37
CA GLY A 591 -23.05 -7.80 24.35
C GLY A 591 -22.58 -9.26 24.33
N GLY A 592 -21.31 -9.51 23.94
CA GLY A 592 -20.69 -10.85 23.98
C GLY A 592 -20.20 -11.45 22.65
N ASN A 593 -20.42 -10.77 21.51
CA ASN A 593 -20.04 -11.28 20.19
C ASN A 593 -18.67 -10.76 19.75
N LEU A 594 -17.81 -11.65 19.26
CA LEU A 594 -16.55 -11.29 18.61
C LEU A 594 -16.76 -11.32 17.10
N THR A 595 -16.56 -10.17 16.46
CA THR A 595 -16.77 -9.99 15.02
C THR A 595 -15.46 -10.00 14.26
N ALA A 596 -15.51 -10.33 12.97
CA ALA A 596 -14.38 -10.26 12.07
C ALA A 596 -13.93 -8.79 11.93
N PRO A 597 -12.68 -8.44 12.31
CA PRO A 597 -12.19 -7.07 12.25
C PRO A 597 -11.82 -6.64 10.83
N MET A 598 -11.73 -7.60 9.90
CA MET A 598 -11.42 -7.41 8.49
C MET A 598 -12.05 -8.54 7.66
N PRO A 599 -12.38 -8.30 6.38
CA PRO A 599 -12.79 -9.35 5.46
C PRO A 599 -11.61 -10.29 5.19
N GLY A 600 -11.82 -11.61 5.21
CA GLY A 600 -10.73 -12.58 5.17
C GLY A 600 -11.18 -14.03 5.10
N ALA A 601 -10.21 -14.96 5.14
CA ALA A 601 -10.43 -16.39 5.21
C ALA A 601 -9.98 -16.91 6.58
N VAL A 602 -10.78 -17.75 7.22
CA VAL A 602 -10.40 -18.39 8.50
C VAL A 602 -9.35 -19.46 8.22
N ILE A 603 -8.13 -19.32 8.76
CA ILE A 603 -7.04 -20.29 8.54
C ILE A 603 -6.79 -21.19 9.74
N ALA A 604 -7.20 -20.76 10.93
CA ALA A 604 -7.09 -21.56 12.14
C ALA A 604 -8.23 -21.23 13.11
N VAL A 605 -8.76 -22.27 13.75
CA VAL A 605 -9.66 -22.16 14.90
C VAL A 605 -8.98 -22.93 16.03
N HIS A 606 -8.58 -22.21 17.08
CA HIS A 606 -7.79 -22.75 18.19
C HIS A 606 -8.64 -23.27 19.35
N VAL A 607 -9.93 -22.93 19.35
CA VAL A 607 -10.88 -23.28 20.41
C VAL A 607 -12.05 -24.10 19.88
N LYS A 608 -12.71 -24.82 20.79
CA LYS A 608 -13.92 -25.59 20.52
C LYS A 608 -15.10 -25.02 21.30
N LEU A 609 -16.30 -25.37 20.85
CA LEU A 609 -17.53 -25.10 21.57
C LEU A 609 -17.44 -25.63 23.01
N GLY A 610 -17.67 -24.76 23.99
CA GLY A 610 -17.61 -25.09 25.41
C GLY A 610 -16.24 -24.91 26.08
N ASP A 611 -15.18 -24.59 25.34
CA ASP A 611 -13.86 -24.34 25.92
C ASP A 611 -13.87 -23.09 26.83
N GLN A 612 -13.13 -23.17 27.94
CA GLN A 612 -12.87 -22.04 28.82
C GLN A 612 -11.60 -21.35 28.36
N VAL A 613 -11.69 -20.06 28.07
CA VAL A 613 -10.58 -19.25 27.55
C VAL A 613 -10.21 -18.16 28.54
N ALA A 614 -8.91 -17.87 28.65
CA ALA A 614 -8.40 -16.75 29.43
C ALA A 614 -8.45 -15.45 28.61
N ALA A 615 -8.48 -14.29 29.29
CA ALA A 615 -8.31 -13.01 28.62
C ALA A 615 -6.96 -12.97 27.87
N GLY A 616 -6.98 -12.55 26.61
CA GLY A 616 -5.84 -12.50 25.71
C GLY A 616 -5.50 -13.83 25.01
N GLU A 617 -6.22 -14.91 25.30
CA GLU A 617 -6.01 -16.21 24.65
C GLU A 617 -6.41 -16.15 23.17
N ALA A 618 -5.63 -16.78 22.30
CA ALA A 618 -5.86 -16.82 20.85
C ALA A 618 -6.99 -17.79 20.51
N LEU A 619 -8.02 -17.31 19.83
CA LEU A 619 -9.24 -18.08 19.54
C LEU A 619 -9.31 -18.53 18.08
N MET A 620 -9.03 -17.61 17.16
CA MET A 620 -9.17 -17.83 15.71
C MET A 620 -8.16 -16.96 14.97
N ILE A 621 -7.68 -17.43 13.82
CA ILE A 621 -6.82 -16.63 12.94
C ILE A 621 -7.53 -16.43 11.60
N VAL A 622 -7.68 -15.17 11.21
CA VAL A 622 -8.21 -14.74 9.92
C VAL A 622 -7.06 -14.22 9.07
N VAL A 623 -7.05 -14.60 7.79
CA VAL A 623 -6.07 -14.14 6.80
C VAL A 623 -6.73 -13.36 5.70
N ALA A 624 -6.18 -12.21 5.35
CA ALA A 624 -6.46 -11.60 4.06
C ALA A 624 -5.20 -10.91 3.53
N MET A 625 -5.03 -10.91 2.21
CA MET A 625 -3.97 -10.12 1.57
C MET A 625 -2.57 -10.41 2.15
N LYS A 626 -2.31 -11.68 2.50
CA LYS A 626 -1.08 -12.20 3.18
C LYS A 626 -0.82 -11.70 4.60
N MET A 627 -1.78 -11.01 5.21
CA MET A 627 -1.74 -10.61 6.62
C MET A 627 -2.59 -11.55 7.46
N GLU A 628 -1.98 -12.12 8.50
CA GLU A 628 -2.64 -12.92 9.52
C GLU A 628 -3.06 -12.00 10.67
N HIS A 629 -4.31 -12.13 11.13
CA HIS A 629 -4.81 -11.44 12.32
C HIS A 629 -5.41 -12.44 13.29
N THR A 630 -4.89 -12.45 14.52
CA THR A 630 -5.34 -13.36 15.58
C THR A 630 -6.43 -12.69 16.40
N ILE A 631 -7.62 -13.29 16.40
CA ILE A 631 -8.73 -12.93 17.27
C ILE A 631 -8.45 -13.47 18.66
N THR A 632 -8.32 -12.58 19.64
CA THR A 632 -8.08 -12.93 21.03
C THR A 632 -9.31 -12.70 21.89
N ALA A 633 -9.41 -13.44 23.00
CA ALA A 633 -10.48 -13.26 23.96
C ALA A 633 -10.32 -11.91 24.70
N PRO A 634 -11.30 -10.99 24.66
CA PRO A 634 -11.21 -9.72 25.40
C PRO A 634 -11.27 -9.90 26.92
N HIS A 635 -11.88 -10.98 27.39
CA HIS A 635 -11.99 -11.36 28.79
C HIS A 635 -12.03 -12.89 28.93
N ALA A 636 -11.87 -13.40 30.15
CA ALA A 636 -12.09 -14.81 30.42
C ALA A 636 -13.57 -15.19 30.24
N GLY A 637 -13.84 -16.38 29.74
CA GLY A 637 -15.21 -16.83 29.49
C GLY A 637 -15.28 -18.18 28.78
N GLN A 638 -16.50 -18.63 28.53
CA GLN A 638 -16.75 -19.87 27.81
C GLN A 638 -17.12 -19.60 26.36
N VAL A 639 -16.54 -20.35 25.43
CA VAL A 639 -16.91 -20.30 24.01
C VAL A 639 -18.29 -20.89 23.82
N LYS A 640 -19.27 -20.06 23.47
CA LYS A 640 -20.68 -20.47 23.38
C LYS A 640 -21.08 -20.92 21.99
N GLU A 641 -20.60 -20.23 20.95
CA GLU A 641 -20.88 -20.52 19.53
C GLU A 641 -19.65 -20.17 18.68
N ILE A 642 -19.41 -20.95 17.63
CA ILE A 642 -18.39 -20.70 16.60
C ILE A 642 -19.12 -20.79 15.26
N TYR A 643 -19.13 -19.70 14.48
CA TYR A 643 -19.94 -19.58 13.27
C TYR A 643 -19.20 -19.96 11.99
N PHE A 644 -17.86 -20.03 12.02
CA PHE A 644 -17.02 -20.29 10.85
C PHE A 644 -15.97 -21.37 11.11
N GLN A 645 -15.67 -22.15 10.08
CA GLN A 645 -14.66 -23.21 10.08
C GLN A 645 -13.43 -22.79 9.28
N VAL A 646 -12.33 -23.54 9.45
CA VAL A 646 -11.11 -23.34 8.65
C VAL A 646 -11.42 -23.51 7.16
N GLY A 647 -11.09 -22.49 6.37
CA GLY A 647 -11.37 -22.38 4.94
C GLY A 647 -12.51 -21.43 4.60
N ASP A 648 -13.39 -21.10 5.56
CA ASP A 648 -14.54 -20.24 5.32
C ASP A 648 -14.12 -18.78 5.09
N GLN A 649 -14.91 -18.08 4.28
CA GLN A 649 -14.73 -16.66 3.97
C GLN A 649 -15.64 -15.82 4.87
N VAL A 650 -15.11 -14.74 5.41
CA VAL A 650 -15.80 -13.83 6.34
C VAL A 650 -15.74 -12.39 5.83
N LYS A 651 -16.79 -11.62 6.10
CA LYS A 651 -16.85 -10.18 5.88
C LYS A 651 -16.57 -9.43 7.17
N GLU A 652 -16.10 -8.19 7.06
CA GLU A 652 -15.97 -7.30 8.21
C GLU A 652 -17.30 -7.19 8.96
N GLY A 653 -17.25 -7.30 10.29
CA GLY A 653 -18.42 -7.20 11.16
C GLY A 653 -19.24 -8.48 11.32
N GLU A 654 -18.96 -9.54 10.56
CA GLU A 654 -19.63 -10.84 10.78
C GLU A 654 -19.20 -11.44 12.12
N VAL A 655 -20.16 -11.96 12.88
CA VAL A 655 -19.87 -12.59 14.18
C VAL A 655 -19.12 -13.90 13.93
N LEU A 656 -17.87 -13.97 14.39
CA LEU A 656 -17.02 -15.14 14.25
C LEU A 656 -17.32 -16.20 15.31
N LEU A 657 -17.43 -15.74 16.56
CA LEU A 657 -17.72 -16.57 17.71
C LEU A 657 -18.32 -15.70 18.83
N SER A 658 -19.04 -16.33 19.76
CA SER A 658 -19.61 -15.65 20.93
C SER A 658 -19.01 -16.19 22.23
N LEU A 659 -18.67 -15.30 23.15
CA LEU A 659 -18.21 -15.65 24.49
C LEU A 659 -19.29 -15.36 25.52
N GLU A 660 -19.49 -16.30 26.45
CA GLU A 660 -20.26 -16.08 27.66
C GLU A 660 -19.30 -15.69 28.79
N SER A 661 -19.51 -14.51 29.39
CA SER A 661 -18.67 -14.05 30.49
C SER A 661 -18.87 -14.94 31.72
N SER A 662 -17.77 -15.40 32.31
CA SER A 662 -17.79 -16.08 33.61
C SER A 662 -17.99 -15.02 34.70
N HIS A 663 -19.21 -14.50 34.86
CA HIS A 663 -19.57 -13.76 36.06
C HIS A 663 -19.70 -14.74 37.22
N GLU A 664 -18.72 -14.76 38.12
CA GLU A 664 -18.99 -15.11 39.52
C GLU A 664 -20.01 -14.09 40.04
N SER A 665 -21.24 -14.56 40.27
CA SER A 665 -22.22 -13.83 41.06
C SER A 665 -21.64 -13.53 42.44
N ALA A 666 -21.49 -12.25 42.75
CA ALA A 666 -21.07 -11.75 44.06
C ALA A 666 -22.05 -12.17 45.18
#